data_AF-A0A6P6QJL3-F1
#
_entry.id   AF-A0A6P6QJL3-F1
#
_cell.length_a   1.000
_cell.length_b   1.000
_cell.length_c   1.000
_cell.angle_alpha   90.00
_cell.angle_beta   90.00
_cell.angle_gamma   90.00
#
_symmetry.space_group_name_H-M   'P 1'
#
loop_
_entity.id
_entity.type
_entity.pdbx_description
1 polymer ?
#
loop_
_entity_poly.entity_id
_entity_poly.type
_entity_poly.pdbx_seq_one_letter_code
_entity_poly.pdbx_strand_id
1 'polypeptide(L)'
;MKILLIFFTFYLISAAEKYIDVTGYSGGSVLVDSKELWFSANSKYMTRLSEWRAMINYKKHYKWINEGRFTLFQNDEGNLMIYIRDLNQRDAGRYMIRVKDKWSIDMILNVKEDSCCKVSKRVMLNIGKSATFSFEYSFNHIHDPEIIFKEGKDSIETIYSRWKKKERFSISDEKHKNLFTVRITGVRPDDGGVYLCGVWIDRHSYSYSIINTVHLHIIDSCCGASETVRVNSGETAAFSCEYSKEQKSLRKIIFKTRNEIIDEMISTTEKWYQKERLSIYDNRQNLLSVRITAVTPDDGGVYLCGVWINRHSNNYYIITTVHLRIITKVGVSSVSSYSGGRLMIKCQHPQYKTNPKYICKESDGCSERKSPGVQDEWMENGDVSLYDDTRAGVLMVFFRELKAADAGTYRCGVKVSDYTERFTEIQLSVKHDAKYPLVVTKTAFIGEVHITCQIPEEHKVHFCKEDDNHICQNISSSKVTEMSGSSERNEERVVTVSISNVSVRDAGVYWCGAETRDTDLTFISLNTQIQLNLITKVGVSSVSGYSGGRLMIKCEHPQYKTKPKYICKESDGCSERKSPGVQDEWMENGDVSLYDDTRAGVLMVFFRELKAADAGTYRCGVKVSDYTERFAEIQLSVKHDAKYPKRVTESVYLGGEVIITCQIPEEHKVHFCKEDDNHICQNISSSKVTEMSGSSERNEERVVTVSISNVSVRDAGVYWCGAETRDTDLTFISLNTQIQLNLIMPPVVRREGESAEIICPYDSIYKSKPKSLCKGKCSTRDRNPLSETVREEKETKTDRLTLKDDVTASVFTGTITALTAEDAGKYWCAVTLETELNYLHTHLMVIMNEELNLTKYEGDDVSIQCKHQDEDQKSFCKAHEASMCVKDGVSLETIRDDRFSFSDESSAGVFTVNITDLREEDSGIYWCGDHVITKVCLEVNKRASDRIITSCIFVTLLLMGASVLFLYKLGYIKTQDQHPSPDRTEVSGGEAFHAACDYENIRDVRQCVVVGTEETVLYSTATRPTDSSDTHNTLYSKLQLPTNPSDGLLYASVHFQKHDESLSDAKVTSNKEDFYCNYTTVSPRMSLN
;
A
#
# COMPACT_ATOMS: atom_id res chain seq x y z
N MET A 1 7.74 126.96 43.61
CA MET A 1 8.67 125.91 44.11
C MET A 1 8.02 124.53 43.89
N LYS A 2 8.72 123.42 44.15
CA LYS A 2 8.38 122.04 43.73
C LYS A 2 7.05 121.47 44.26
N ILE A 3 6.33 120.76 43.38
CA ILE A 3 5.88 119.35 43.46
C ILE A 3 5.35 118.79 44.79
N LEU A 4 4.11 118.27 44.78
CA LEU A 4 3.82 116.87 45.16
C LEU A 4 2.50 116.35 44.53
N LEU A 5 2.35 115.03 44.41
CA LEU A 5 1.15 114.36 43.87
C LEU A 5 0.15 114.00 44.99
N ILE A 6 -1.12 113.83 44.62
CA ILE A 6 -2.12 113.09 45.42
C ILE A 6 -2.58 111.89 44.59
N PHE A 7 -2.42 110.68 45.11
CA PHE A 7 -3.01 109.47 44.56
C PHE A 7 -4.42 109.27 45.12
N PHE A 8 -5.39 108.95 44.26
CA PHE A 8 -6.65 108.31 44.66
C PHE A 8 -6.66 106.88 44.15
N THR A 9 -6.83 105.92 45.06
CA THR A 9 -6.83 104.49 44.78
C THR A 9 -8.21 104.02 44.34
N PHE A 10 -8.35 103.58 43.09
CA PHE A 10 -9.55 102.89 42.63
C PHE A 10 -9.54 101.42 43.03
N TYR A 11 -10.64 100.95 43.61
CA TYR A 11 -10.92 99.52 43.76
C TYR A 11 -11.13 98.87 42.38
N LEU A 12 -10.41 97.79 42.09
CA LEU A 12 -10.74 96.89 41.00
C LEU A 12 -11.80 95.89 41.48
N ILE A 13 -13.02 96.02 40.96
CA ILE A 13 -14.05 94.98 41.08
C ILE A 13 -13.90 94.03 39.88
N SER A 14 -13.42 92.81 40.14
CA SER A 14 -13.32 91.75 39.13
C SER A 14 -14.69 91.12 38.84
N ALA A 15 -15.48 91.79 37.99
CA ALA A 15 -16.67 91.17 37.39
C ALA A 15 -16.24 90.04 36.44
N ALA A 16 -16.55 88.79 36.79
CA ALA A 16 -16.28 87.64 35.91
C ALA A 16 -17.24 87.64 34.71
N GLU A 17 -16.70 87.55 33.49
CA GLU A 17 -17.54 87.38 32.29
C GLU A 17 -18.28 86.02 32.32
N LYS A 18 -19.59 86.06 32.10
CA LYS A 18 -20.44 84.87 32.04
C LYS A 18 -20.43 84.30 30.61
N TYR A 19 -19.75 83.17 30.43
CA TYR A 19 -19.75 82.40 29.19
C TYR A 19 -20.02 80.91 29.45
N ILE A 20 -20.32 80.17 28.39
CA ILE A 20 -20.50 78.72 28.39
C ILE A 20 -19.40 78.09 27.52
N ASP A 21 -18.88 76.94 27.92
CA ASP A 21 -18.05 76.06 27.05
C ASP A 21 -18.76 74.70 26.93
N VAL A 22 -18.80 74.16 25.71
CA VAL A 22 -19.30 72.80 25.44
C VAL A 22 -18.45 72.12 24.37
N THR A 23 -18.21 70.81 24.56
CA THR A 23 -17.66 69.94 23.53
C THR A 23 -18.76 69.12 22.87
N GLY A 24 -18.80 69.13 21.54
CA GLY A 24 -19.56 68.19 20.70
C GLY A 24 -18.63 67.39 19.77
N TYR A 25 -19.22 66.49 18.99
CA TYR A 25 -18.49 65.60 18.08
C TYR A 25 -18.99 65.70 16.64
N SER A 26 -18.07 65.58 15.68
CA SER A 26 -18.31 65.58 14.24
C SER A 26 -19.24 64.42 13.83
N GLY A 27 -20.46 64.75 13.40
CA GLY A 27 -21.59 63.83 13.14
C GLY A 27 -22.68 63.82 14.22
N GLY A 28 -22.36 64.27 15.43
CA GLY A 28 -23.26 64.29 16.59
C GLY A 28 -24.05 65.59 16.73
N SER A 29 -24.55 65.87 17.94
CA SER A 29 -25.28 67.12 18.26
C SER A 29 -24.97 67.60 19.68
N VAL A 30 -25.25 68.87 19.99
CA VAL A 30 -25.14 69.42 21.36
C VAL A 30 -26.43 70.09 21.79
N LEU A 31 -26.81 69.88 23.06
CA LEU A 31 -27.95 70.49 23.73
C LEU A 31 -27.46 71.15 25.02
N VAL A 32 -27.74 72.45 25.20
CA VAL A 32 -27.15 73.27 26.27
C VAL A 32 -28.22 74.17 26.88
N ASP A 33 -28.30 74.23 28.21
CA ASP A 33 -29.10 75.23 28.92
C ASP A 33 -28.29 76.54 29.07
N SER A 34 -28.86 77.69 28.69
CA SER A 34 -28.21 78.99 28.92
C SER A 34 -28.20 79.42 30.39
N LYS A 35 -29.03 78.81 31.24
CA LYS A 35 -29.39 79.27 32.59
C LYS A 35 -29.94 80.70 32.62
N GLU A 36 -30.54 81.14 31.51
CA GLU A 36 -31.11 82.47 31.33
C GLU A 36 -32.55 82.37 30.81
N LEU A 37 -33.45 83.19 31.38
CA LEU A 37 -34.90 83.07 31.16
C LEU A 37 -35.31 83.38 29.72
N TRP A 38 -36.22 82.56 29.18
CA TRP A 38 -36.85 82.78 27.88
C TRP A 38 -38.00 83.80 27.98
N PHE A 39 -37.78 84.99 27.42
CA PHE A 39 -38.81 86.03 27.33
C PHE A 39 -39.59 85.93 26.01
N SER A 40 -40.81 85.37 26.04
CA SER A 40 -41.64 85.09 24.86
C SER A 40 -41.86 86.31 23.94
N ALA A 41 -42.14 87.48 24.50
CA ALA A 41 -42.38 88.73 23.77
C ALA A 41 -41.13 89.35 23.11
N ASN A 42 -39.93 88.92 23.52
CA ASN A 42 -38.65 89.45 23.06
C ASN A 42 -38.07 88.59 21.91
N SER A 43 -37.36 89.24 20.99
CA SER A 43 -36.65 88.59 19.89
C SER A 43 -35.40 87.87 20.40
N LYS A 44 -35.17 86.65 19.89
CA LYS A 44 -33.95 85.86 20.13
C LYS A 44 -33.03 86.01 18.93
N TYR A 45 -31.73 86.10 19.20
CA TYR A 45 -30.68 86.24 18.18
C TYR A 45 -29.52 85.30 18.53
N MET A 46 -29.00 84.59 17.54
CA MET A 46 -27.80 83.77 17.66
C MET A 46 -26.90 84.07 16.48
N THR A 47 -25.65 84.46 16.75
CA THR A 47 -24.65 84.75 15.71
C THR A 47 -23.31 84.14 16.06
N ARG A 48 -22.53 83.77 15.04
CA ARG A 48 -21.17 83.27 15.19
C ARG A 48 -20.19 84.42 15.06
N LEU A 49 -19.45 84.73 16.14
CA LEU A 49 -18.65 85.95 16.23
C LEU A 49 -17.44 85.96 15.27
N SER A 50 -16.87 84.79 14.96
CA SER A 50 -15.73 84.66 14.04
C SER A 50 -16.05 84.96 12.57
N GLU A 51 -17.33 84.91 12.19
CA GLU A 51 -17.80 85.12 10.80
C GLU A 51 -18.84 86.25 10.71
N TRP A 52 -19.21 86.86 11.84
CA TRP A 52 -20.36 87.77 12.02
C TRP A 52 -21.71 87.25 11.48
N ARG A 53 -21.80 85.94 11.25
CA ARG A 53 -22.89 85.29 10.55
C ARG A 53 -24.02 84.92 11.51
N ALA A 54 -25.18 85.56 11.34
CA ALA A 54 -26.40 85.21 12.06
C ALA A 54 -26.85 83.78 11.71
N MET A 55 -27.02 82.94 12.73
CA MET A 55 -27.58 81.60 12.64
C MET A 55 -29.10 81.60 12.86
N ILE A 56 -29.60 82.52 13.72
CA ILE A 56 -31.02 82.80 13.95
C ILE A 56 -31.18 84.32 14.06
N ASN A 57 -31.97 84.92 13.16
CA ASN A 57 -32.05 86.38 13.03
C ASN A 57 -33.30 86.99 13.71
N TYR A 58 -33.14 87.50 14.93
CA TYR A 58 -34.11 88.30 15.70
C TYR A 58 -35.57 87.78 15.75
N LYS A 59 -35.78 86.47 15.68
CA LYS A 59 -37.11 85.85 15.70
C LYS A 59 -37.81 85.99 17.06
N LYS A 60 -39.12 86.26 17.02
CA LYS A 60 -40.04 86.13 18.16
C LYS A 60 -40.80 84.81 18.02
N HIS A 61 -40.93 84.07 19.12
CA HIS A 61 -41.84 82.94 19.24
C HIS A 61 -42.12 82.64 20.71
N TYR A 62 -43.22 81.94 20.98
CA TYR A 62 -43.72 81.72 22.34
C TYR A 62 -42.89 80.68 23.12
N LYS A 63 -42.55 79.51 22.53
CA LYS A 63 -41.72 78.46 23.17
C LYS A 63 -40.53 77.94 22.33
N TRP A 64 -40.55 78.06 21.01
CA TRP A 64 -39.64 77.30 20.10
C TRP A 64 -39.21 78.09 18.85
N ILE A 65 -37.94 78.07 18.44
CA ILE A 65 -37.43 78.70 17.21
C ILE A 65 -36.45 77.74 16.54
N ASN A 66 -36.67 77.40 15.28
CA ASN A 66 -35.73 76.62 14.45
C ASN A 66 -35.30 77.40 13.20
N GLU A 67 -34.03 77.30 12.85
CA GLU A 67 -33.44 77.65 11.55
C GLU A 67 -32.44 76.55 11.14
N GLY A 68 -32.93 75.56 10.38
CA GLY A 68 -32.12 74.45 9.91
C GLY A 68 -31.58 73.60 11.07
N ARG A 69 -30.25 73.48 11.18
CA ARG A 69 -29.59 72.73 12.25
C ARG A 69 -29.64 73.42 13.63
N PHE A 70 -29.96 74.72 13.68
CA PHE A 70 -29.97 75.51 14.92
C PHE A 70 -31.38 75.65 15.48
N THR A 71 -31.56 75.37 16.76
CA THR A 71 -32.84 75.49 17.47
C THR A 71 -32.64 76.18 18.83
N LEU A 72 -33.47 77.18 19.13
CA LEU A 72 -33.58 77.79 20.47
C LEU A 72 -34.98 77.56 21.01
N PHE A 73 -35.11 77.04 22.22
CA PHE A 73 -36.43 76.77 22.81
C PHE A 73 -36.46 76.98 24.32
N GLN A 74 -37.64 77.00 24.92
CA GLN A 74 -37.82 77.10 26.36
C GLN A 74 -37.93 75.69 26.97
N ASN A 75 -37.12 75.36 27.98
CA ASN A 75 -37.31 74.15 28.78
C ASN A 75 -38.49 74.29 29.77
N ASP A 76 -38.75 73.25 30.56
CA ASP A 76 -39.86 73.26 31.52
C ASP A 76 -39.55 74.06 32.80
N GLU A 77 -38.29 74.45 33.03
CA GLU A 77 -37.88 75.42 34.07
C GLU A 77 -38.04 76.88 33.63
N GLY A 78 -38.22 77.12 32.32
CA GLY A 78 -38.38 78.44 31.73
C GLY A 78 -37.11 79.05 31.11
N ASN A 79 -35.98 78.36 31.17
CA ASN A 79 -34.69 78.79 30.59
C ASN A 79 -34.66 78.61 29.06
N LEU A 80 -33.77 79.34 28.39
CA LEU A 80 -33.50 79.20 26.95
C LEU A 80 -32.47 78.06 26.71
N MET A 81 -32.95 76.97 26.13
CA MET A 81 -32.12 75.89 25.59
C MET A 81 -31.58 76.24 24.20
N ILE A 82 -30.36 75.82 23.92
CA ILE A 82 -29.67 75.88 22.64
C ILE A 82 -29.46 74.44 22.16
N TYR A 83 -29.93 74.10 20.95
CA TYR A 83 -29.75 72.78 20.34
C TYR A 83 -29.21 72.91 18.92
N ILE A 84 -28.09 72.23 18.65
CA ILE A 84 -27.36 72.29 17.36
C ILE A 84 -27.17 70.86 16.84
N ARG A 85 -27.75 70.58 15.66
CA ARG A 85 -27.75 69.26 15.01
C ARG A 85 -26.54 69.08 14.07
N ASP A 86 -26.27 67.82 13.71
CA ASP A 86 -25.34 67.38 12.66
C ASP A 86 -24.02 68.18 12.62
N LEU A 87 -23.35 68.24 13.77
CA LEU A 87 -22.14 69.03 13.96
C LEU A 87 -21.02 68.62 12.99
N ASN A 88 -20.28 69.59 12.49
CA ASN A 88 -19.06 69.35 11.72
C ASN A 88 -17.91 70.24 12.26
N GLN A 89 -16.66 69.91 11.95
CA GLN A 89 -15.49 70.68 12.42
C GLN A 89 -15.61 72.20 12.16
N ARG A 90 -16.24 72.62 11.05
CA ARG A 90 -16.41 74.04 10.72
C ARG A 90 -17.45 74.76 11.58
N ASP A 91 -18.21 74.07 12.43
CA ASP A 91 -19.13 74.71 13.39
C ASP A 91 -18.42 75.20 14.66
N ALA A 92 -17.18 74.77 14.93
CA ALA A 92 -16.44 75.14 16.13
C ALA A 92 -16.16 76.65 16.22
N GLY A 93 -16.23 77.24 17.42
CA GLY A 93 -15.92 78.64 17.67
C GLY A 93 -16.85 79.33 18.68
N ARG A 94 -16.72 80.66 18.80
CA ARG A 94 -17.49 81.50 19.75
C ARG A 94 -18.78 82.02 19.10
N TYR A 95 -19.90 81.76 19.75
CA TYR A 95 -21.24 82.23 19.41
C TYR A 95 -21.72 83.22 20.48
N MET A 96 -22.48 84.23 20.07
CA MET A 96 -23.22 85.11 20.97
C MET A 96 -24.72 84.80 20.85
N ILE A 97 -25.35 84.48 21.98
CA ILE A 97 -26.79 84.25 22.12
C ILE A 97 -27.38 85.41 22.91
N ARG A 98 -28.37 86.10 22.32
CA ARG A 98 -28.94 87.32 22.88
C ARG A 98 -30.45 87.30 22.85
N VAL A 99 -31.09 87.60 23.99
CA VAL A 99 -32.49 87.99 24.04
C VAL A 99 -32.53 89.51 24.02
N LYS A 100 -33.14 90.07 22.96
CA LYS A 100 -33.14 91.51 22.73
C LYS A 100 -33.73 92.25 23.94
N ASP A 101 -33.02 93.28 24.39
CA ASP A 101 -33.42 94.15 25.51
C ASP A 101 -33.61 93.39 26.86
N LYS A 102 -32.88 92.27 27.04
CA LYS A 102 -32.84 91.48 28.29
C LYS A 102 -31.42 91.06 28.70
N TRP A 103 -30.80 90.15 27.95
CA TRP A 103 -29.50 89.56 28.30
C TRP A 103 -28.75 89.10 27.05
N SER A 104 -27.43 88.92 27.18
CA SER A 104 -26.55 88.33 26.17
C SER A 104 -25.55 87.42 26.87
N ILE A 105 -25.29 86.24 26.30
CA ILE A 105 -24.32 85.28 26.81
C ILE A 105 -23.51 84.72 25.64
N ASP A 106 -22.22 84.47 25.88
CA ASP A 106 -21.34 83.89 24.89
C ASP A 106 -21.15 82.38 25.15
N MET A 107 -21.02 81.63 24.07
CA MET A 107 -20.91 80.17 24.05
C MET A 107 -19.72 79.78 23.17
N ILE A 108 -18.75 79.09 23.75
CA ILE A 108 -17.65 78.46 23.02
C ILE A 108 -18.09 77.03 22.69
N LEU A 109 -18.15 76.73 21.39
CA LEU A 109 -18.43 75.38 20.89
C LEU A 109 -17.13 74.76 20.38
N ASN A 110 -16.66 73.74 21.09
CA ASN A 110 -15.57 72.88 20.67
C ASN A 110 -16.13 71.67 19.91
N VAL A 111 -15.60 71.33 18.73
CA VAL A 111 -16.03 70.14 17.96
C VAL A 111 -14.84 69.21 17.75
N LYS A 112 -14.90 68.02 18.36
CA LYS A 112 -13.89 66.96 18.22
C LYS A 112 -14.31 65.96 17.14
N GLU A 113 -13.39 65.11 16.71
CA GLU A 113 -13.72 63.93 15.91
C GLU A 113 -13.53 62.66 16.73
N ASP A 114 -14.52 61.77 16.63
CA ASP A 114 -14.51 60.42 17.19
C ASP A 114 -15.36 59.53 16.25
N SER A 115 -15.08 58.23 16.21
CA SER A 115 -15.81 57.22 15.44
C SER A 115 -17.18 56.87 16.05
N CYS A 116 -17.36 56.99 17.37
CA CYS A 116 -18.59 56.63 18.09
C CYS A 116 -19.87 57.26 17.52
N CYS A 117 -19.74 58.49 17.03
CA CYS A 117 -20.79 59.49 17.20
C CYS A 117 -21.34 59.99 15.86
N LYS A 118 -21.46 59.07 14.88
CA LYS A 118 -21.83 59.35 13.47
C LYS A 118 -23.08 58.63 12.98
N VAL A 119 -23.84 57.97 13.85
CA VAL A 119 -24.94 57.06 13.47
C VAL A 119 -26.30 57.61 13.94
N SER A 120 -27.26 57.67 13.02
CA SER A 120 -28.70 57.69 13.34
C SER A 120 -29.26 56.28 13.11
N LYS A 121 -30.02 55.76 14.07
CA LYS A 121 -30.43 54.34 14.11
C LYS A 121 -31.94 54.22 13.99
N ARG A 122 -32.42 53.48 12.98
CA ARG A 122 -33.85 53.18 12.82
C ARG A 122 -34.16 51.86 13.54
N VAL A 123 -35.25 51.85 14.32
CA VAL A 123 -35.71 50.66 15.05
C VAL A 123 -37.18 50.42 14.69
N MET A 124 -37.52 49.23 14.21
CA MET A 124 -38.87 48.87 13.75
C MET A 124 -39.39 47.70 14.59
N LEU A 125 -40.52 47.89 15.29
CA LEU A 125 -41.03 46.93 16.27
C LEU A 125 -42.55 46.83 16.29
N ASN A 126 -43.07 45.61 16.50
CA ASN A 126 -44.51 45.40 16.65
C ASN A 126 -45.02 45.89 18.01
N ILE A 127 -46.26 46.38 18.05
CA ILE A 127 -46.96 46.77 19.30
C ILE A 127 -46.82 45.68 20.37
N GLY A 128 -46.57 46.08 21.62
CA GLY A 128 -46.45 45.18 22.77
C GLY A 128 -45.11 44.44 22.90
N LYS A 129 -44.23 44.46 21.89
CA LYS A 129 -42.84 43.98 22.04
C LYS A 129 -42.03 44.95 22.92
N SER A 130 -40.84 44.54 23.34
CA SER A 130 -39.88 45.45 24.00
C SER A 130 -38.91 46.00 22.96
N ALA A 131 -38.61 47.30 23.02
CA ALA A 131 -37.48 47.86 22.29
C ALA A 131 -36.20 47.68 23.10
N THR A 132 -35.11 47.33 22.42
CA THR A 132 -33.76 47.37 22.97
C THR A 132 -32.86 47.99 21.91
N PHE A 133 -32.07 49.00 22.27
CA PHE A 133 -31.09 49.60 21.38
C PHE A 133 -29.88 50.12 22.17
N SER A 134 -28.69 49.84 21.63
CA SER A 134 -27.40 50.15 22.26
C SER A 134 -26.59 51.14 21.43
N PHE A 135 -25.75 51.93 22.13
CA PHE A 135 -24.91 52.99 21.57
C PHE A 135 -23.50 52.96 22.18
N GLU A 136 -22.51 53.13 21.31
CA GLU A 136 -21.13 53.37 21.72
C GLU A 136 -20.92 54.86 22.00
N TYR A 137 -20.09 55.17 22.99
CA TYR A 137 -19.71 56.53 23.37
C TYR A 137 -18.18 56.69 23.41
N SER A 138 -17.69 57.92 23.27
CA SER A 138 -16.26 58.21 23.38
C SER A 138 -15.73 57.84 24.77
N PHE A 139 -14.56 57.22 24.88
CA PHE A 139 -13.93 56.87 26.16
C PHE A 139 -13.81 58.05 27.13
N ASN A 140 -13.75 59.28 26.60
CA ASN A 140 -13.78 60.54 27.36
C ASN A 140 -15.02 60.70 28.26
N HIS A 141 -16.11 59.98 27.99
CA HIS A 141 -17.39 60.08 28.70
C HIS A 141 -17.72 58.89 29.61
N ILE A 142 -16.76 57.99 29.86
CA ILE A 142 -16.93 56.81 30.74
C ILE A 142 -17.29 57.15 32.21
N HIS A 143 -17.23 58.42 32.60
CA HIS A 143 -17.61 58.93 33.94
C HIS A 143 -18.77 59.94 33.91
N ASP A 144 -19.32 60.25 32.73
CA ASP A 144 -20.40 61.21 32.54
C ASP A 144 -21.77 60.50 32.53
N PRO A 145 -22.79 60.99 33.26
CA PRO A 145 -24.09 60.33 33.32
C PRO A 145 -24.84 60.33 31.98
N GLU A 146 -25.49 59.21 31.69
CA GLU A 146 -26.30 59.00 30.49
C GLU A 146 -27.64 59.73 30.60
N ILE A 147 -28.10 60.28 29.48
CA ILE A 147 -29.37 61.02 29.39
C ILE A 147 -30.10 60.69 28.08
N ILE A 148 -31.43 60.55 28.17
CA ILE A 148 -32.30 60.35 27.01
C ILE A 148 -33.36 61.43 26.99
N PHE A 149 -33.49 62.10 25.85
CA PHE A 149 -34.62 62.97 25.54
C PHE A 149 -35.49 62.34 24.44
N LYS A 150 -36.77 62.72 24.38
CA LYS A 150 -37.64 62.49 23.22
C LYS A 150 -37.96 63.83 22.57
N GLU A 151 -37.76 63.91 21.26
CA GLU A 151 -38.18 65.05 20.46
C GLU A 151 -39.68 64.91 20.13
N GLY A 152 -40.45 65.91 20.54
CA GLY A 152 -41.83 66.16 20.13
C GLY A 152 -41.90 67.36 19.20
N LYS A 153 -43.12 67.72 18.77
CA LYS A 153 -43.35 68.72 17.71
C LYS A 153 -42.73 70.09 17.97
N ASP A 154 -42.80 70.57 19.22
CA ASP A 154 -42.35 71.90 19.65
C ASP A 154 -41.63 71.82 21.03
N SER A 155 -41.01 70.66 21.33
CA SER A 155 -40.47 70.35 22.67
C SER A 155 -39.45 69.21 22.65
N ILE A 156 -38.41 69.27 23.47
CA ILE A 156 -37.50 68.14 23.74
C ILE A 156 -37.66 67.79 25.23
N GLU A 157 -38.25 66.63 25.53
CA GLU A 157 -38.55 66.20 26.91
C GLU A 157 -37.52 65.17 27.41
N THR A 158 -36.91 65.39 28.57
CA THR A 158 -36.09 64.38 29.24
C THR A 158 -36.94 63.17 29.66
N ILE A 159 -36.63 62.00 29.12
CA ILE A 159 -37.31 60.72 29.41
C ILE A 159 -36.58 59.92 30.49
N TYR A 160 -35.25 59.97 30.47
CA TYR A 160 -34.37 59.31 31.43
C TYR A 160 -33.19 60.23 31.78
N SER A 161 -32.95 60.42 33.07
CA SER A 161 -31.74 60.99 33.65
C SER A 161 -31.57 60.46 35.08
N ARG A 162 -30.46 60.81 35.75
CA ARG A 162 -30.22 60.50 37.17
C ARG A 162 -31.36 60.91 38.13
N TRP A 163 -32.20 61.88 37.74
CA TRP A 163 -33.22 62.47 38.59
C TRP A 163 -34.66 62.32 38.05
N LYS A 164 -34.85 61.81 36.82
CA LYS A 164 -36.17 61.61 36.20
C LYS A 164 -36.17 60.31 35.37
N LYS A 165 -37.02 59.35 35.72
CA LYS A 165 -37.12 58.05 35.03
C LYS A 165 -38.58 57.67 34.80
N LYS A 166 -39.00 57.52 33.54
CA LYS A 166 -40.31 56.92 33.21
C LYS A 166 -40.25 55.40 33.38
N GLU A 167 -41.24 54.81 34.06
CA GLU A 167 -41.18 53.43 34.60
C GLU A 167 -40.81 52.35 33.57
N ARG A 168 -41.31 52.44 32.33
CA ARG A 168 -41.06 51.45 31.27
C ARG A 168 -39.67 51.54 30.64
N PHE A 169 -38.86 52.54 31.00
CA PHE A 169 -37.53 52.78 30.46
C PHE A 169 -36.45 52.33 31.46
N SER A 170 -35.51 51.53 30.96
CA SER A 170 -34.31 51.09 31.70
C SER A 170 -33.06 51.30 30.84
N ILE A 171 -31.98 51.74 31.47
CA ILE A 171 -30.63 51.76 30.87
C ILE A 171 -29.76 50.73 31.62
N SER A 172 -28.92 50.02 30.88
CA SER A 172 -27.80 49.22 31.40
C SER A 172 -26.54 49.63 30.65
N ASP A 173 -25.53 50.05 31.39
CA ASP A 173 -24.29 50.60 30.85
C ASP A 173 -23.11 49.63 31.09
N GLU A 174 -22.35 49.36 30.03
CA GLU A 174 -21.23 48.43 29.97
C GLU A 174 -19.92 49.20 29.77
N LYS A 175 -19.48 49.92 30.81
CA LYS A 175 -18.31 50.82 30.77
C LYS A 175 -17.05 50.23 30.13
N HIS A 176 -16.80 48.94 30.34
CA HIS A 176 -15.66 48.21 29.78
C HIS A 176 -15.70 48.06 28.25
N LYS A 177 -16.83 48.39 27.60
CA LYS A 177 -17.03 48.44 26.14
C LYS A 177 -17.34 49.86 25.63
N ASN A 178 -17.41 50.86 26.52
CA ASN A 178 -17.99 52.18 26.25
C ASN A 178 -19.39 52.12 25.59
N LEU A 179 -20.24 51.19 26.04
CA LEU A 179 -21.52 50.87 25.40
C LEU A 179 -22.66 50.97 26.42
N PHE A 180 -23.66 51.84 26.20
CA PHE A 180 -24.90 51.80 26.98
C PHE A 180 -26.10 51.31 26.16
N THR A 181 -26.93 50.49 26.80
CA THR A 181 -28.11 49.86 26.21
C THR A 181 -29.37 50.42 26.86
N VAL A 182 -30.29 50.90 26.03
CA VAL A 182 -31.62 51.39 26.42
C VAL A 182 -32.65 50.32 26.10
N ARG A 183 -33.56 50.05 27.03
CA ARG A 183 -34.68 49.13 26.86
C ARG A 183 -36.00 49.79 27.24
N ILE A 184 -36.99 49.68 26.36
CA ILE A 184 -38.37 50.14 26.56
C ILE A 184 -39.27 48.91 26.61
N THR A 185 -40.00 48.71 27.71
CA THR A 185 -40.90 47.57 27.86
C THR A 185 -42.30 47.87 27.30
N GLY A 186 -42.87 46.90 26.57
CA GLY A 186 -44.23 46.94 26.03
C GLY A 186 -44.55 48.20 25.22
N VAL A 187 -43.98 48.34 24.02
CA VAL A 187 -44.12 49.54 23.20
C VAL A 187 -45.57 49.79 22.78
N ARG A 188 -46.02 51.03 22.95
CA ARG A 188 -47.34 51.55 22.58
C ARG A 188 -47.19 52.51 21.39
N PRO A 189 -48.22 52.77 20.56
CA PRO A 189 -48.11 53.69 19.43
C PRO A 189 -47.46 55.06 19.75
N ASP A 190 -47.76 55.63 20.91
CA ASP A 190 -47.19 56.92 21.38
C ASP A 190 -45.69 56.86 21.76
N ASP A 191 -45.11 55.66 21.88
CA ASP A 191 -43.66 55.49 22.02
C ASP A 191 -42.93 55.76 20.70
N GLY A 192 -43.60 55.71 19.54
CA GLY A 192 -43.00 56.05 18.25
C GLY A 192 -42.48 57.50 18.20
N GLY A 193 -41.42 57.75 17.43
CA GLY A 193 -40.81 59.07 17.28
C GLY A 193 -39.28 59.07 17.43
N VAL A 194 -38.72 60.25 17.71
CA VAL A 194 -37.28 60.49 17.73
C VAL A 194 -36.75 60.59 19.17
N TYR A 195 -35.74 59.79 19.49
CA TYR A 195 -35.06 59.79 20.79
C TYR A 195 -33.61 60.27 20.64
N LEU A 196 -33.24 61.27 21.43
CA LEU A 196 -31.90 61.85 21.46
C LEU A 196 -31.14 61.24 22.65
N CYS A 197 -30.09 60.48 22.37
CA CYS A 197 -29.34 59.73 23.38
C CYS A 197 -27.94 60.34 23.53
N GLY A 198 -27.56 60.64 24.78
CA GLY A 198 -26.37 61.45 25.05
C GLY A 198 -25.84 61.33 26.46
N VAL A 199 -24.85 62.17 26.77
CA VAL A 199 -24.12 62.22 28.04
C VAL A 199 -24.04 63.65 28.57
N TRP A 200 -24.02 63.78 29.90
CA TRP A 200 -23.96 65.07 30.60
C TRP A 200 -22.52 65.43 30.96
N ILE A 201 -21.92 66.36 30.20
CA ILE A 201 -20.47 66.61 30.18
C ILE A 201 -20.03 67.54 31.32
N ASP A 202 -20.82 68.54 31.69
CA ASP A 202 -20.45 69.49 32.74
C ASP A 202 -21.57 69.76 33.74
N ARG A 203 -21.22 69.56 35.01
CA ARG A 203 -22.06 69.75 36.19
C ARG A 203 -22.37 71.22 36.49
N HIS A 204 -21.57 72.16 35.96
CA HIS A 204 -21.72 73.59 36.22
C HIS A 204 -22.56 74.32 35.16
N SER A 205 -22.62 73.85 33.92
CA SER A 205 -23.37 74.47 32.80
C SER A 205 -24.66 73.74 32.39
N TYR A 206 -24.88 72.47 32.77
CA TYR A 206 -25.96 71.63 32.21
C TYR A 206 -25.84 71.44 30.68
N SER A 207 -24.62 71.24 30.20
CA SER A 207 -24.32 70.96 28.78
C SER A 207 -24.30 69.45 28.49
N TYR A 208 -25.00 69.04 27.42
CA TYR A 208 -25.14 67.65 26.99
C TYR A 208 -24.61 67.47 25.56
N SER A 209 -23.82 66.42 25.32
CA SER A 209 -23.58 65.94 23.95
C SER A 209 -24.55 64.82 23.63
N ILE A 210 -25.24 64.95 22.49
CA ILE A 210 -26.07 63.91 21.91
C ILE A 210 -25.20 63.12 20.94
N ILE A 211 -25.00 61.85 21.29
CA ILE A 211 -24.10 60.90 20.62
C ILE A 211 -24.83 60.13 19.51
N ASN A 212 -26.12 59.86 19.72
CA ASN A 212 -26.92 59.06 18.78
C ASN A 212 -28.38 59.55 18.74
N THR A 213 -29.04 59.35 17.60
CA THR A 213 -30.45 59.68 17.38
C THR A 213 -31.18 58.43 16.92
N VAL A 214 -32.24 58.03 17.64
CA VAL A 214 -33.04 56.85 17.29
C VAL A 214 -34.40 57.24 16.74
N HIS A 215 -34.73 56.70 15.56
CA HIS A 215 -36.06 56.75 14.97
C HIS A 215 -36.79 55.45 15.29
N LEU A 216 -37.66 55.48 16.31
CA LEU A 216 -38.49 54.34 16.70
C LEU A 216 -39.80 54.36 15.89
N HIS A 217 -39.96 53.37 15.02
CA HIS A 217 -41.17 53.12 14.23
C HIS A 217 -41.90 51.91 14.81
N ILE A 218 -43.22 52.02 14.93
CA ILE A 218 -44.05 50.97 15.53
C ILE A 218 -44.99 50.41 14.46
N ILE A 219 -44.95 49.09 14.30
CA ILE A 219 -45.71 48.32 13.34
C ILE A 219 -46.95 47.76 14.03
N ASP A 220 -48.11 47.94 13.42
CA ASP A 220 -49.33 47.24 13.82
C ASP A 220 -49.44 45.90 13.07
N SER A 221 -49.86 44.84 13.76
CA SER A 221 -49.82 43.46 13.26
C SER A 221 -51.05 43.09 12.41
N CYS A 222 -51.51 44.02 11.56
CA CYS A 222 -52.68 43.88 10.71
C CYS A 222 -52.31 43.39 9.31
N CYS A 223 -52.06 42.07 9.18
CA CYS A 223 -51.89 41.32 7.93
C CYS A 223 -50.76 41.79 6.99
N GLY A 224 -49.59 41.16 7.08
CA GLY A 224 -48.53 41.26 6.08
C GLY A 224 -48.38 39.96 5.29
N ALA A 225 -49.02 39.85 4.13
CA ALA A 225 -48.76 38.76 3.19
C ALA A 225 -47.40 38.96 2.50
N SER A 226 -46.70 37.86 2.18
CA SER A 226 -45.45 37.90 1.42
C SER A 226 -45.61 37.18 0.08
N GLU A 227 -45.38 37.91 -1.01
CA GLU A 227 -45.46 37.42 -2.39
C GLU A 227 -44.05 37.34 -3.00
N THR A 228 -43.81 36.39 -3.90
CA THR A 228 -42.56 36.32 -4.70
C THR A 228 -42.90 36.22 -6.18
N VAL A 229 -42.66 37.30 -6.91
CA VAL A 229 -42.95 37.39 -8.35
C VAL A 229 -41.67 37.19 -9.14
N ARG A 230 -41.69 36.29 -10.13
CA ARG A 230 -40.56 36.01 -11.04
C ARG A 230 -40.89 36.53 -12.43
N VAL A 231 -39.96 37.27 -13.03
CA VAL A 231 -40.15 37.96 -14.32
C VAL A 231 -38.84 37.92 -15.11
N ASN A 232 -38.89 37.80 -16.45
CA ASN A 232 -37.67 37.88 -17.25
C ASN A 232 -37.27 39.35 -17.50
N SER A 233 -35.97 39.62 -17.59
CA SER A 233 -35.44 40.95 -17.93
C SER A 233 -36.01 41.43 -19.27
N GLY A 234 -36.58 42.65 -19.29
CA GLY A 234 -37.27 43.24 -20.43
C GLY A 234 -38.80 43.03 -20.46
N GLU A 235 -39.34 42.08 -19.69
CA GLU A 235 -40.79 41.90 -19.56
C GLU A 235 -41.42 42.96 -18.63
N THR A 236 -42.69 42.79 -18.29
CA THR A 236 -43.44 43.68 -17.39
C THR A 236 -43.84 42.94 -16.13
N ALA A 237 -43.29 43.34 -14.99
CA ALA A 237 -43.73 42.83 -13.70
C ALA A 237 -45.13 43.39 -13.35
N ALA A 238 -45.98 42.55 -12.78
CA ALA A 238 -47.26 42.94 -12.18
C ALA A 238 -47.45 42.19 -10.86
N PHE A 239 -47.95 42.89 -9.85
CA PHE A 239 -48.30 42.32 -8.54
C PHE A 239 -49.47 43.11 -7.93
N SER A 240 -50.08 42.61 -6.86
CA SER A 240 -51.23 43.27 -6.26
C SER A 240 -51.34 43.09 -4.76
N CYS A 241 -51.65 44.18 -4.07
CA CYS A 241 -51.68 44.26 -2.62
C CYS A 241 -53.10 44.55 -2.11
N GLU A 242 -53.60 43.69 -1.23
CA GLU A 242 -54.92 43.87 -0.61
C GLU A 242 -54.86 44.79 0.61
N TYR A 243 -55.90 45.60 0.79
CA TYR A 243 -56.03 46.55 1.89
C TYR A 243 -57.46 46.57 2.45
N SER A 244 -57.64 47.02 3.70
CA SER A 244 -58.92 46.90 4.40
C SER A 244 -60.03 47.78 3.82
N LYS A 245 -61.31 47.43 4.06
CA LYS A 245 -62.46 48.19 3.54
C LYS A 245 -62.52 49.64 4.08
N GLU A 246 -61.97 49.89 5.26
CA GLU A 246 -61.84 51.24 5.85
C GLU A 246 -60.74 52.08 5.17
N GLN A 247 -59.70 51.43 4.67
CA GLN A 247 -58.53 52.06 4.05
C GLN A 247 -58.75 52.56 2.60
N LYS A 248 -59.98 52.45 2.04
CA LYS A 248 -60.32 52.80 0.64
C LYS A 248 -60.08 54.25 0.25
N SER A 249 -60.21 55.19 1.19
CA SER A 249 -60.05 56.63 0.95
C SER A 249 -58.71 57.20 1.42
N LEU A 250 -57.77 56.34 1.81
CA LEU A 250 -56.46 56.71 2.34
C LEU A 250 -55.38 56.59 1.25
N ARG A 251 -54.32 57.42 1.35
CA ARG A 251 -53.22 57.47 0.37
C ARG A 251 -52.51 56.12 0.30
N LYS A 252 -52.32 55.62 -0.92
CA LYS A 252 -51.61 54.37 -1.23
C LYS A 252 -50.16 54.70 -1.54
N ILE A 253 -49.23 53.91 -1.01
CA ILE A 253 -47.79 54.13 -1.15
C ILE A 253 -47.07 52.82 -1.44
N ILE A 254 -46.11 52.85 -2.38
CA ILE A 254 -45.19 51.75 -2.66
C ILE A 254 -43.79 52.22 -2.33
N PHE A 255 -43.10 51.46 -1.49
CA PHE A 255 -41.67 51.64 -1.21
C PHE A 255 -40.84 50.56 -1.90
N LYS A 256 -39.54 50.82 -2.10
CA LYS A 256 -38.53 49.79 -2.36
C LYS A 256 -37.47 49.86 -1.27
N THR A 257 -37.01 48.71 -0.79
CA THR A 257 -35.90 48.65 0.18
C THR A 257 -34.55 48.67 -0.54
N ARG A 258 -33.59 49.46 -0.06
CA ARG A 258 -32.19 49.48 -0.52
C ARG A 258 -31.28 49.65 0.69
N ASN A 259 -30.41 48.68 0.99
CA ASN A 259 -29.44 48.76 2.10
C ASN A 259 -30.05 49.26 3.43
N GLU A 260 -31.13 48.61 3.88
CA GLU A 260 -31.94 48.98 5.07
C GLU A 260 -32.68 50.34 5.00
N ILE A 261 -32.42 51.16 3.99
CA ILE A 261 -33.20 52.35 3.65
C ILE A 261 -34.50 51.93 2.95
N ILE A 262 -35.57 52.67 3.21
CA ILE A 262 -36.90 52.48 2.62
C ILE A 262 -37.21 53.72 1.78
N ASP A 263 -37.13 53.58 0.46
CA ASP A 263 -37.34 54.68 -0.50
C ASP A 263 -38.80 54.71 -0.98
N GLU A 264 -39.46 55.88 -0.92
CA GLU A 264 -40.79 56.10 -1.52
C GLU A 264 -40.68 56.10 -3.06
N MET A 265 -41.15 55.03 -3.70
CA MET A 265 -41.13 54.92 -5.17
C MET A 265 -42.24 55.78 -5.78
N ILE A 266 -43.48 55.56 -5.33
CA ILE A 266 -44.71 56.14 -5.89
C ILE A 266 -45.82 56.15 -4.83
N SER A 267 -46.65 57.20 -4.78
CA SER A 267 -47.58 57.38 -3.66
C SER A 267 -48.71 58.36 -3.99
N THR A 268 -49.95 57.88 -4.12
CA THR A 268 -51.09 58.64 -4.65
C THR A 268 -52.37 58.51 -3.81
N THR A 269 -53.27 59.49 -3.95
CA THR A 269 -54.67 59.44 -3.51
C THR A 269 -55.64 59.21 -4.67
N GLU A 270 -55.16 59.09 -5.92
CA GLU A 270 -55.95 58.93 -7.14
C GLU A 270 -56.29 57.45 -7.45
N LYS A 271 -57.14 57.18 -8.45
CA LYS A 271 -57.46 55.79 -8.86
C LYS A 271 -56.38 55.14 -9.73
N TRP A 272 -55.66 55.94 -10.50
CA TRP A 272 -54.56 55.50 -11.35
C TRP A 272 -53.49 56.58 -11.33
N TYR A 273 -52.23 56.19 -11.23
CA TYR A 273 -51.11 57.11 -11.27
C TYR A 273 -49.86 56.39 -11.80
N GLN A 274 -49.06 57.07 -12.62
CA GLN A 274 -47.83 56.53 -13.20
C GLN A 274 -46.67 57.50 -13.00
N LYS A 275 -45.52 56.95 -12.63
CA LYS A 275 -44.23 57.64 -12.53
C LYS A 275 -43.21 56.80 -13.28
N GLU A 276 -42.74 57.31 -14.42
CA GLU A 276 -41.81 56.61 -15.32
C GLU A 276 -42.35 55.22 -15.72
N ARG A 277 -41.59 54.15 -15.46
CA ARG A 277 -41.95 52.75 -15.76
C ARG A 277 -42.90 52.11 -14.73
N LEU A 278 -43.13 52.76 -13.59
CA LEU A 278 -43.93 52.25 -12.47
C LEU A 278 -45.32 52.89 -12.48
N SER A 279 -46.36 52.05 -12.55
CA SER A 279 -47.76 52.47 -12.49
C SER A 279 -48.50 51.75 -11.38
N ILE A 280 -49.47 52.44 -10.78
CA ILE A 280 -50.35 51.93 -9.72
C ILE A 280 -51.82 52.20 -10.05
N TYR A 281 -52.67 51.22 -9.73
CA TYR A 281 -54.12 51.28 -9.94
C TYR A 281 -54.86 50.79 -8.69
N ASP A 282 -55.71 51.64 -8.13
CA ASP A 282 -56.53 51.34 -6.94
C ASP A 282 -58.00 51.15 -7.36
N ASN A 283 -58.49 49.91 -7.25
CA ASN A 283 -59.86 49.56 -7.65
C ASN A 283 -60.95 50.12 -6.69
N ARG A 284 -60.58 50.66 -5.52
CA ARG A 284 -61.47 51.15 -4.44
C ARG A 284 -62.41 50.10 -3.84
N GLN A 285 -62.22 48.83 -4.18
CA GLN A 285 -62.98 47.71 -3.65
C GLN A 285 -62.20 47.02 -2.53
N ASN A 286 -60.90 46.75 -2.73
CA ASN A 286 -59.93 46.23 -1.74
C ASN A 286 -58.48 46.12 -2.30
N LEU A 287 -58.24 46.33 -3.60
CA LEU A 287 -57.01 45.89 -4.28
C LEU A 287 -56.24 47.07 -4.88
N LEU A 288 -54.94 47.11 -4.62
CA LEU A 288 -53.95 47.99 -5.26
C LEU A 288 -53.09 47.16 -6.22
N SER A 289 -53.30 47.30 -7.52
CA SER A 289 -52.46 46.68 -8.54
C SER A 289 -51.24 47.56 -8.84
N VAL A 290 -50.07 46.95 -9.01
CA VAL A 290 -48.79 47.61 -9.26
C VAL A 290 -48.15 46.97 -10.50
N ARG A 291 -47.60 47.79 -11.41
CA ARG A 291 -47.02 47.30 -12.67
C ARG A 291 -45.75 48.07 -13.04
N ILE A 292 -44.67 47.35 -13.32
CA ILE A 292 -43.36 47.88 -13.72
C ILE A 292 -43.04 47.39 -15.14
N THR A 293 -43.03 48.29 -16.12
CA THR A 293 -42.76 47.95 -17.53
C THR A 293 -41.26 47.87 -17.82
N ALA A 294 -40.85 46.95 -18.71
CA ALA A 294 -39.47 46.76 -19.16
C ALA A 294 -38.50 46.66 -17.97
N VAL A 295 -38.61 45.59 -17.19
CA VAL A 295 -37.82 45.42 -15.96
C VAL A 295 -36.34 45.18 -16.25
N THR A 296 -35.46 45.86 -15.52
CA THR A 296 -34.00 45.65 -15.57
C THR A 296 -33.54 44.91 -14.31
N PRO A 297 -32.33 44.32 -14.25
CA PRO A 297 -31.84 43.68 -13.03
C PRO A 297 -31.91 44.57 -11.78
N ASP A 298 -31.71 45.89 -11.91
CA ASP A 298 -31.79 46.86 -10.81
C ASP A 298 -33.21 47.06 -10.24
N ASP A 299 -34.24 46.59 -10.95
CA ASP A 299 -35.60 46.52 -10.42
C ASP A 299 -35.78 45.35 -9.43
N GLY A 300 -34.88 44.36 -9.39
CA GLY A 300 -34.92 43.27 -8.40
C GLY A 300 -34.84 43.79 -6.96
N GLY A 301 -35.57 43.18 -6.04
CA GLY A 301 -35.56 43.56 -4.61
C GLY A 301 -36.90 43.40 -3.91
N VAL A 302 -36.99 43.93 -2.70
CA VAL A 302 -38.23 43.93 -1.91
C VAL A 302 -38.98 45.25 -2.09
N TYR A 303 -40.24 45.14 -2.48
CA TYR A 303 -41.21 46.22 -2.53
C TYR A 303 -42.17 46.10 -1.35
N LEU A 304 -42.52 47.22 -0.73
CA LEU A 304 -43.45 47.27 0.39
C LEU A 304 -44.68 48.07 -0.02
N CYS A 305 -45.83 47.42 -0.06
CA CYS A 305 -47.13 48.09 -0.20
C CYS A 305 -47.56 48.66 1.15
N GLY A 306 -48.02 49.90 1.16
CA GLY A 306 -48.47 50.58 2.38
C GLY A 306 -49.65 51.52 2.17
N VAL A 307 -50.26 51.90 3.29
CA VAL A 307 -51.41 52.82 3.36
C VAL A 307 -51.22 53.80 4.52
N TRP A 308 -51.47 55.08 4.28
CA TRP A 308 -51.35 56.13 5.30
C TRP A 308 -52.41 55.99 6.39
N ILE A 309 -52.04 56.26 7.67
CA ILE A 309 -52.97 56.09 8.81
C ILE A 309 -54.06 57.18 8.80
N ASN A 310 -53.69 58.44 8.59
CA ASN A 310 -54.61 59.57 8.54
C ASN A 310 -54.09 60.66 7.57
N ARG A 311 -54.99 61.52 7.07
CA ARG A 311 -54.70 62.59 6.09
C ARG A 311 -53.72 63.67 6.58
N HIS A 312 -53.38 63.68 7.88
CA HIS A 312 -52.54 64.70 8.53
C HIS A 312 -51.38 64.11 9.35
N SER A 313 -51.08 62.81 9.21
CA SER A 313 -50.01 62.12 9.94
C SER A 313 -48.98 61.51 8.99
N ASN A 314 -47.69 61.67 9.25
CA ASN A 314 -46.61 61.05 8.45
C ASN A 314 -46.43 59.53 8.69
N ASN A 315 -47.34 58.89 9.45
CA ASN A 315 -47.31 57.45 9.69
C ASN A 315 -48.14 56.68 8.65
N TYR A 316 -47.68 55.46 8.35
CA TYR A 316 -48.29 54.52 7.41
C TYR A 316 -48.24 53.09 7.98
N TYR A 317 -49.18 52.25 7.57
CA TYR A 317 -49.11 50.80 7.72
C TYR A 317 -48.44 50.17 6.49
N ILE A 318 -47.77 49.04 6.67
CA ILE A 318 -47.36 48.13 5.59
C ILE A 318 -48.35 46.97 5.54
N ILE A 319 -48.82 46.61 4.34
CA ILE A 319 -49.92 45.64 4.10
C ILE A 319 -49.46 44.41 3.30
N THR A 320 -48.36 44.51 2.54
CA THR A 320 -47.86 43.41 1.71
C THR A 320 -46.38 43.62 1.41
N THR A 321 -45.61 42.54 1.46
CA THR A 321 -44.20 42.50 1.09
C THR A 321 -44.07 41.71 -0.20
N VAL A 322 -43.43 42.28 -1.22
CA VAL A 322 -43.31 41.65 -2.54
C VAL A 322 -41.84 41.54 -2.92
N HIS A 323 -41.36 40.30 -3.01
CA HIS A 323 -40.01 39.97 -3.45
C HIS A 323 -40.01 39.82 -4.98
N LEU A 324 -39.61 40.88 -5.70
CA LEU A 324 -39.47 40.84 -7.15
C LEU A 324 -38.12 40.22 -7.52
N ARG A 325 -38.17 39.04 -8.17
CA ARG A 325 -36.99 38.32 -8.68
C ARG A 325 -36.93 38.40 -10.20
N ILE A 326 -35.77 38.73 -10.73
CA ILE A 326 -35.56 38.99 -12.16
C ILE A 326 -34.56 38.00 -12.73
N ILE A 327 -34.94 37.35 -13.82
CA ILE A 327 -34.17 36.32 -14.49
C ILE A 327 -33.69 36.86 -15.85
N THR A 328 -32.40 36.73 -16.15
CA THR A 328 -31.81 37.24 -17.39
C THR A 328 -31.26 36.09 -18.23
N LYS A 329 -31.88 35.80 -19.38
CA LYS A 329 -31.31 34.90 -20.39
C LYS A 329 -30.23 35.67 -21.17
N VAL A 330 -29.03 35.11 -21.26
CA VAL A 330 -27.85 35.75 -21.90
C VAL A 330 -27.70 35.27 -23.35
N GLY A 331 -27.92 33.99 -23.62
CA GLY A 331 -27.82 33.38 -24.94
C GLY A 331 -28.47 32.00 -25.04
N VAL A 332 -28.31 31.37 -26.20
CA VAL A 332 -28.67 29.98 -26.49
C VAL A 332 -27.52 29.34 -27.25
N SER A 333 -27.04 28.19 -26.76
CA SER A 333 -26.00 27.37 -27.39
C SER A 333 -26.51 25.95 -27.58
N SER A 334 -25.99 25.24 -28.57
CA SER A 334 -26.33 23.83 -28.82
C SER A 334 -25.08 22.95 -28.86
N VAL A 335 -25.19 21.72 -28.37
CA VAL A 335 -24.11 20.75 -28.35
C VAL A 335 -24.63 19.36 -28.76
N SER A 336 -23.83 18.62 -29.52
CA SER A 336 -24.09 17.21 -29.84
C SER A 336 -22.92 16.34 -29.38
N SER A 337 -23.20 15.26 -28.67
CA SER A 337 -22.20 14.28 -28.22
C SER A 337 -22.78 12.86 -28.32
N TYR A 338 -21.96 11.84 -28.05
CA TYR A 338 -22.31 10.43 -28.31
C TYR A 338 -22.66 9.69 -27.02
N SER A 339 -23.68 8.82 -27.09
CA SER A 339 -24.08 7.94 -25.98
C SER A 339 -22.90 7.07 -25.52
N GLY A 340 -22.73 6.89 -24.21
CA GLY A 340 -21.61 6.18 -23.60
C GLY A 340 -20.29 6.98 -23.53
N GLY A 341 -20.19 8.11 -24.24
CA GLY A 341 -19.06 9.04 -24.12
C GLY A 341 -19.10 9.87 -22.83
N ARG A 342 -18.09 10.74 -22.66
CA ARG A 342 -18.05 11.76 -21.59
C ARG A 342 -18.31 13.16 -22.17
N LEU A 343 -19.00 14.02 -21.44
CA LEU A 343 -19.24 15.42 -21.84
C LEU A 343 -18.89 16.38 -20.70
N MET A 344 -17.94 17.29 -20.93
CA MET A 344 -17.67 18.41 -20.03
C MET A 344 -18.19 19.72 -20.61
N ILE A 345 -19.04 20.41 -19.85
CA ILE A 345 -19.57 21.75 -20.15
C ILE A 345 -18.92 22.73 -19.17
N LYS A 346 -18.33 23.81 -19.66
CA LYS A 346 -17.72 24.88 -18.84
C LYS A 346 -18.46 26.19 -19.08
N CYS A 347 -19.17 26.67 -18.06
CA CYS A 347 -19.98 27.89 -18.09
C CYS A 347 -19.20 29.04 -17.46
N GLN A 348 -18.89 30.06 -18.25
CA GLN A 348 -18.01 31.16 -17.88
C GLN A 348 -18.81 32.33 -17.32
N HIS A 349 -18.56 32.65 -16.05
CA HIS A 349 -19.17 33.79 -15.35
C HIS A 349 -18.07 34.64 -14.68
N PRO A 350 -17.11 35.19 -15.45
CA PRO A 350 -15.88 35.80 -14.92
C PRO A 350 -16.10 37.08 -14.10
N GLN A 351 -17.28 37.71 -14.21
CA GLN A 351 -17.70 38.85 -13.39
C GLN A 351 -18.28 38.44 -12.03
N TYR A 352 -18.68 37.17 -11.88
CA TYR A 352 -19.46 36.64 -10.76
C TYR A 352 -18.73 35.47 -10.09
N LYS A 353 -17.43 35.68 -9.83
CA LYS A 353 -16.47 34.65 -9.42
C LYS A 353 -16.86 33.89 -8.17
N THR A 354 -17.22 34.60 -7.09
CA THR A 354 -17.63 34.02 -5.80
C THR A 354 -19.14 33.80 -5.68
N ASN A 355 -19.92 34.20 -6.67
CA ASN A 355 -21.37 34.00 -6.68
C ASN A 355 -21.72 32.51 -6.85
N PRO A 356 -22.81 32.02 -6.23
CA PRO A 356 -23.29 30.65 -6.45
C PRO A 356 -23.72 30.43 -7.90
N LYS A 357 -23.13 29.40 -8.53
CA LYS A 357 -23.43 28.96 -9.90
C LYS A 357 -24.20 27.64 -9.86
N TYR A 358 -25.06 27.41 -10.84
CA TYR A 358 -25.93 26.23 -10.91
C TYR A 358 -26.14 25.75 -12.34
N ILE A 359 -26.48 24.47 -12.47
CA ILE A 359 -27.14 23.91 -13.66
C ILE A 359 -28.46 23.25 -13.26
N CYS A 360 -29.47 23.34 -14.13
CA CYS A 360 -30.76 22.67 -13.99
C CYS A 360 -31.32 22.27 -15.36
N LYS A 361 -32.22 21.29 -15.41
CA LYS A 361 -32.94 20.87 -16.63
C LYS A 361 -34.26 21.65 -16.74
N GLU A 362 -34.65 21.99 -17.97
CA GLU A 362 -35.84 22.82 -18.24
C GLU A 362 -37.15 22.05 -18.02
N SER A 363 -37.16 20.74 -18.28
CA SER A 363 -38.31 19.85 -18.12
C SER A 363 -38.96 19.93 -16.74
N ASP A 364 -38.13 20.18 -15.72
CA ASP A 364 -38.49 20.11 -14.32
C ASP A 364 -38.75 21.52 -13.75
N GLY A 365 -38.95 22.50 -14.66
CA GLY A 365 -39.13 23.93 -14.34
C GLY A 365 -37.91 24.60 -13.70
N CYS A 366 -36.71 24.01 -13.84
CA CYS A 366 -35.52 24.37 -13.07
C CYS A 366 -35.74 24.32 -11.54
N SER A 367 -36.60 23.39 -11.06
CA SER A 367 -36.89 23.19 -9.64
C SER A 367 -35.68 22.58 -8.92
N GLU A 368 -35.08 21.53 -9.50
CA GLU A 368 -33.83 20.95 -9.02
C GLU A 368 -32.63 21.70 -9.62
N ARG A 369 -32.03 22.56 -8.80
CA ARG A 369 -30.79 23.27 -9.12
C ARG A 369 -29.61 22.49 -8.56
N LYS A 370 -28.80 21.90 -9.44
CA LYS A 370 -27.54 21.27 -9.05
C LYS A 370 -26.45 22.34 -9.01
N SER A 371 -25.85 22.53 -7.84
CA SER A 371 -24.73 23.46 -7.58
C SER A 371 -23.77 22.81 -6.59
N PRO A 372 -22.44 22.92 -6.77
CA PRO A 372 -21.49 22.37 -5.80
C PRO A 372 -21.66 23.07 -4.45
N GLY A 373 -21.87 22.27 -3.39
CA GLY A 373 -22.16 22.76 -2.04
C GLY A 373 -20.94 23.33 -1.29
N VAL A 374 -19.74 23.07 -1.81
CA VAL A 374 -18.45 23.63 -1.37
C VAL A 374 -17.77 24.24 -2.60
N GLN A 375 -17.07 25.36 -2.44
CA GLN A 375 -16.38 26.05 -3.52
C GLN A 375 -15.00 25.43 -3.80
N ASP A 376 -14.58 25.38 -5.07
CA ASP A 376 -13.33 24.75 -5.53
C ASP A 376 -13.17 23.25 -5.13
N GLU A 377 -14.27 22.54 -4.91
CA GLU A 377 -14.32 21.08 -4.72
C GLU A 377 -15.25 20.39 -5.74
N TRP A 378 -15.00 19.11 -6.04
CA TRP A 378 -15.87 18.30 -6.89
C TRP A 378 -17.03 17.71 -6.07
N MET A 379 -18.26 18.04 -6.46
CA MET A 379 -19.49 17.43 -5.93
C MET A 379 -20.03 16.39 -6.90
N GLU A 380 -20.22 15.16 -6.42
CA GLU A 380 -20.95 14.13 -7.15
C GLU A 380 -22.47 14.31 -7.01
N ASN A 381 -23.22 14.12 -8.11
CA ASN A 381 -24.67 14.21 -8.12
C ASN A 381 -25.28 13.22 -9.14
N GLY A 382 -25.08 11.93 -8.85
CA GLY A 382 -25.41 10.81 -9.74
C GLY A 382 -24.40 10.67 -10.88
N ASP A 383 -24.90 10.54 -12.10
CA ASP A 383 -24.10 10.46 -13.34
C ASP A 383 -23.34 11.76 -13.68
N VAL A 384 -23.61 12.86 -12.96
CA VAL A 384 -23.03 14.18 -13.22
C VAL A 384 -22.21 14.65 -12.03
N SER A 385 -20.98 15.10 -12.29
CA SER A 385 -20.09 15.76 -11.33
C SER A 385 -20.02 17.27 -11.59
N LEU A 386 -19.90 18.07 -10.53
CA LEU A 386 -19.86 19.53 -10.58
C LEU A 386 -18.62 20.10 -9.87
N TYR A 387 -18.01 21.14 -10.45
CA TYR A 387 -16.92 21.90 -9.83
C TYR A 387 -17.09 23.40 -10.14
N ASP A 388 -17.05 24.26 -9.12
CA ASP A 388 -17.07 25.72 -9.31
C ASP A 388 -15.67 26.29 -9.06
N ASP A 389 -14.98 26.65 -10.14
CA ASP A 389 -13.71 27.36 -10.10
C ASP A 389 -13.98 28.82 -9.72
N THR A 390 -13.83 29.18 -8.44
CA THR A 390 -14.04 30.56 -8.01
C THR A 390 -12.91 31.49 -8.44
N ARG A 391 -11.74 30.96 -8.81
CA ARG A 391 -10.57 31.74 -9.25
C ARG A 391 -10.74 32.20 -10.69
N ALA A 392 -11.25 31.34 -11.57
CA ALA A 392 -11.64 31.69 -12.94
C ALA A 392 -13.04 32.33 -13.00
N GLY A 393 -13.96 31.88 -12.15
CA GLY A 393 -15.40 32.15 -12.23
C GLY A 393 -16.10 31.21 -13.20
N VAL A 394 -15.78 29.91 -13.18
CA VAL A 394 -16.24 28.92 -14.17
C VAL A 394 -16.87 27.72 -13.48
N LEU A 395 -18.17 27.48 -13.75
CA LEU A 395 -18.82 26.23 -13.37
C LEU A 395 -18.49 25.16 -14.42
N MET A 396 -17.87 24.06 -13.98
CA MET A 396 -17.65 22.86 -14.80
C MET A 396 -18.70 21.81 -14.44
N VAL A 397 -19.35 21.26 -15.46
CA VAL A 397 -20.36 20.21 -15.37
C VAL A 397 -19.87 19.04 -16.20
N PHE A 398 -19.70 17.87 -15.57
CA PHE A 398 -19.12 16.69 -16.21
C PHE A 398 -20.09 15.50 -16.15
N PHE A 399 -20.61 15.11 -17.31
CA PHE A 399 -21.39 13.88 -17.47
C PHE A 399 -20.41 12.70 -17.57
N ARG A 400 -20.43 11.82 -16.56
CA ARG A 400 -19.55 10.65 -16.46
C ARG A 400 -19.95 9.52 -17.40
N GLU A 401 -21.20 9.44 -17.80
CA GLU A 401 -21.64 8.56 -18.89
C GLU A 401 -22.87 9.19 -19.54
N LEU A 402 -22.74 9.61 -20.81
CA LEU A 402 -23.82 10.30 -21.49
C LEU A 402 -24.88 9.31 -21.97
N LYS A 403 -26.11 9.42 -21.46
CA LYS A 403 -27.22 8.50 -21.73
C LYS A 403 -28.29 9.18 -22.58
N ALA A 404 -29.12 8.40 -23.28
CA ALA A 404 -30.22 8.94 -24.10
C ALA A 404 -31.15 9.90 -23.33
N ALA A 405 -31.37 9.62 -22.04
CA ALA A 405 -32.21 10.43 -21.13
C ALA A 405 -31.59 11.79 -20.75
N ASP A 406 -30.28 11.98 -20.94
CA ASP A 406 -29.61 13.26 -20.67
C ASP A 406 -29.94 14.32 -21.72
N ALA A 407 -30.41 13.92 -22.92
CA ALA A 407 -30.84 14.87 -23.95
C ALA A 407 -31.91 15.85 -23.43
N GLY A 408 -31.87 17.10 -23.92
CA GLY A 408 -32.84 18.14 -23.59
C GLY A 408 -32.22 19.52 -23.34
N THR A 409 -33.06 20.44 -22.86
CA THR A 409 -32.66 21.83 -22.58
C THR A 409 -32.22 21.98 -21.12
N TYR A 410 -31.08 22.63 -20.92
CA TYR A 410 -30.52 22.97 -19.61
C TYR A 410 -30.31 24.47 -19.49
N ARG A 411 -30.34 25.00 -18.26
CA ARG A 411 -29.86 26.36 -17.95
C ARG A 411 -28.59 26.25 -17.13
N CYS A 412 -27.50 26.85 -17.60
CA CYS A 412 -26.31 27.08 -16.79
C CYS A 412 -26.30 28.55 -16.35
N GLY A 413 -26.26 28.82 -15.05
CA GLY A 413 -26.49 30.18 -14.55
C GLY A 413 -25.87 30.50 -13.21
N VAL A 414 -26.01 31.77 -12.82
CA VAL A 414 -25.40 32.36 -11.64
C VAL A 414 -26.35 33.28 -10.90
N LYS A 415 -26.34 33.18 -9.57
CA LYS A 415 -27.10 34.02 -8.66
C LYS A 415 -26.32 35.31 -8.39
N VAL A 416 -26.66 36.38 -9.11
CA VAL A 416 -26.01 37.69 -9.00
C VAL A 416 -26.40 38.39 -7.70
N SER A 417 -27.64 38.23 -7.23
CA SER A 417 -28.10 38.61 -5.89
C SER A 417 -29.25 37.72 -5.43
N ASP A 418 -29.82 37.95 -4.25
CA ASP A 418 -31.07 37.29 -3.81
C ASP A 418 -32.29 37.55 -4.72
N TYR A 419 -32.19 38.56 -5.59
CA TYR A 419 -33.28 39.02 -6.46
C TYR A 419 -32.92 39.03 -7.95
N THR A 420 -31.69 38.68 -8.33
CA THR A 420 -31.24 38.72 -9.73
C THR A 420 -30.43 37.48 -10.10
N GLU A 421 -30.82 36.85 -11.20
CA GLU A 421 -30.16 35.66 -11.75
C GLU A 421 -29.87 35.87 -13.24
N ARG A 422 -28.77 35.28 -13.73
CA ARG A 422 -28.39 35.29 -15.15
C ARG A 422 -28.07 33.86 -15.59
N PHE A 423 -28.48 33.47 -16.79
CA PHE A 423 -28.22 32.12 -17.31
C PHE A 423 -28.05 32.10 -18.84
N THR A 424 -27.32 31.10 -19.33
CA THR A 424 -27.25 30.72 -20.74
C THR A 424 -27.98 29.39 -20.92
N GLU A 425 -28.76 29.28 -21.99
CA GLU A 425 -29.52 28.08 -22.32
C GLU A 425 -28.69 27.14 -23.19
N ILE A 426 -28.73 25.84 -22.88
CA ILE A 426 -27.93 24.82 -23.54
C ILE A 426 -28.88 23.73 -24.06
N GLN A 427 -28.84 23.50 -25.37
CA GLN A 427 -29.59 22.43 -26.02
C GLN A 427 -28.66 21.22 -26.23
N LEU A 428 -28.79 20.22 -25.37
CA LEU A 428 -27.99 18.99 -25.41
C LEU A 428 -28.69 17.92 -26.26
N SER A 429 -28.02 17.49 -27.32
CA SER A 429 -28.41 16.36 -28.16
C SER A 429 -27.45 15.19 -27.99
N VAL A 430 -28.01 13.97 -27.88
CA VAL A 430 -27.25 12.73 -27.71
C VAL A 430 -27.42 11.88 -28.97
N LYS A 431 -26.32 11.56 -29.63
CA LYS A 431 -26.25 10.72 -30.83
C LYS A 431 -26.02 9.26 -30.43
N HIS A 432 -26.69 8.33 -31.10
CA HIS A 432 -26.39 6.91 -31.04
C HIS A 432 -25.72 6.49 -32.35
N ASP A 433 -24.49 5.98 -32.23
CA ASP A 433 -23.68 5.45 -33.33
C ASP A 433 -22.87 4.28 -32.77
N ALA A 434 -22.92 3.12 -33.42
CA ALA A 434 -22.21 1.92 -32.97
C ALA A 434 -20.67 2.05 -33.08
N LYS A 435 -20.16 3.08 -33.76
CA LYS A 435 -18.73 3.44 -33.79
C LYS A 435 -18.24 4.06 -32.48
N TYR A 436 -19.13 4.61 -31.64
CA TYR A 436 -18.76 5.43 -30.47
C TYR A 436 -19.44 4.97 -29.16
N PRO A 437 -18.73 5.02 -28.01
CA PRO A 437 -17.34 5.43 -27.84
C PRO A 437 -16.37 4.37 -28.40
N LEU A 438 -15.34 4.81 -29.12
CA LEU A 438 -14.33 3.93 -29.67
C LEU A 438 -13.35 3.54 -28.56
N VAL A 439 -13.30 2.26 -28.20
CA VAL A 439 -12.37 1.73 -27.18
C VAL A 439 -11.09 1.21 -27.86
N VAL A 440 -9.94 1.76 -27.48
CA VAL A 440 -8.63 1.42 -28.03
C VAL A 440 -7.68 0.99 -26.92
N THR A 441 -7.29 -0.29 -26.89
CA THR A 441 -6.20 -0.74 -26.02
C THR A 441 -4.85 -0.50 -26.72
N LYS A 442 -3.96 0.26 -26.09
CA LYS A 442 -2.60 0.51 -26.57
C LYS A 442 -1.59 -0.04 -25.56
N THR A 443 -0.85 -1.07 -25.98
CA THR A 443 0.26 -1.64 -25.20
C THR A 443 1.58 -1.04 -25.66
N ALA A 444 2.44 -0.60 -24.73
CA ALA A 444 3.72 0.00 -25.05
C ALA A 444 4.80 -0.26 -23.98
N PHE A 445 6.06 -0.06 -24.35
CA PHE A 445 7.19 -0.01 -23.41
C PHE A 445 7.38 1.41 -22.86
N ILE A 446 8.11 1.53 -21.74
CA ILE A 446 8.60 2.81 -21.21
C ILE A 446 9.44 3.53 -22.27
N GLY A 447 9.12 4.78 -22.59
CA GLY A 447 9.74 5.53 -23.69
C GLY A 447 8.83 6.64 -24.24
N GLU A 448 8.57 6.60 -25.55
CA GLU A 448 7.61 7.46 -26.24
C GLU A 448 6.46 6.61 -26.80
N VAL A 449 5.22 7.11 -26.70
CA VAL A 449 4.02 6.38 -27.12
C VAL A 449 3.12 7.24 -28.00
N HIS A 450 2.89 6.80 -29.22
CA HIS A 450 1.94 7.41 -30.15
C HIS A 450 0.54 6.79 -29.99
N ILE A 451 -0.45 7.63 -29.71
CA ILE A 451 -1.88 7.32 -29.59
C ILE A 451 -2.63 8.03 -30.72
N THR A 452 -3.48 7.33 -31.46
CA THR A 452 -4.27 7.91 -32.56
C THR A 452 -5.73 8.11 -32.16
N CYS A 453 -6.27 9.29 -32.46
CA CYS A 453 -7.67 9.67 -32.28
C CYS A 453 -8.34 10.01 -33.63
N GLN A 454 -9.66 9.85 -33.71
CA GLN A 454 -10.50 10.38 -34.79
C GLN A 454 -11.41 11.49 -34.26
N ILE A 455 -11.32 12.69 -34.83
CA ILE A 455 -12.15 13.85 -34.47
C ILE A 455 -12.70 14.54 -35.74
N PRO A 456 -13.81 15.31 -35.66
CA PRO A 456 -14.26 16.16 -36.77
C PRO A 456 -13.19 17.20 -37.14
N GLU A 457 -13.02 17.50 -38.44
CA GLU A 457 -11.90 18.34 -38.91
C GLU A 457 -11.92 19.78 -38.37
N GLU A 458 -13.11 20.36 -38.15
CA GLU A 458 -13.30 21.76 -37.75
C GLU A 458 -13.08 22.02 -36.26
N HIS A 459 -12.76 21.01 -35.44
CA HIS A 459 -12.75 21.15 -33.98
C HIS A 459 -11.35 20.99 -33.39
N LYS A 460 -11.09 21.72 -32.30
CA LYS A 460 -9.83 21.61 -31.56
C LYS A 460 -9.79 20.27 -30.84
N VAL A 461 -8.65 19.59 -30.85
CA VAL A 461 -8.41 18.38 -30.06
C VAL A 461 -8.53 18.68 -28.56
N HIS A 462 -9.12 17.74 -27.83
CA HIS A 462 -8.97 17.63 -26.39
C HIS A 462 -8.46 16.21 -26.04
N PHE A 463 -7.39 16.14 -25.25
CA PHE A 463 -6.80 14.89 -24.77
C PHE A 463 -6.47 15.03 -23.29
N CYS A 464 -6.98 14.09 -22.48
CA CYS A 464 -6.93 14.15 -21.02
C CYS A 464 -6.80 12.74 -20.43
N LYS A 465 -6.28 12.63 -19.20
CA LYS A 465 -6.17 11.36 -18.46
C LYS A 465 -7.34 11.22 -17.50
N GLU A 466 -7.95 10.05 -17.43
CA GLU A 466 -8.98 9.75 -16.43
C GLU A 466 -8.34 9.55 -15.05
N ASP A 467 -8.93 10.15 -14.01
CA ASP A 467 -8.54 9.96 -12.61
C ASP A 467 -9.43 8.92 -11.89
N ASP A 468 -9.11 8.64 -10.62
CA ASP A 468 -9.80 7.62 -9.82
C ASP A 468 -11.29 7.91 -9.57
N ASN A 469 -11.77 9.14 -9.83
CA ASN A 469 -13.19 9.53 -9.75
C ASN A 469 -13.90 9.51 -11.12
N HIS A 470 -13.23 8.94 -12.14
CA HIS A 470 -13.61 8.94 -13.56
C HIS A 470 -13.59 10.31 -14.24
N ILE A 471 -12.92 11.31 -13.66
CA ILE A 471 -12.88 12.69 -14.18
C ILE A 471 -11.67 12.87 -15.10
N CYS A 472 -11.87 13.55 -16.24
CA CYS A 472 -10.80 13.72 -17.23
C CYS A 472 -9.95 14.97 -16.95
N GLN A 473 -8.71 14.74 -16.50
CA GLN A 473 -7.75 15.77 -16.10
C GLN A 473 -6.81 16.17 -17.24
N ASN A 474 -6.55 17.48 -17.36
CA ASN A 474 -5.60 18.02 -18.34
C ASN A 474 -4.19 17.45 -18.10
N ILE A 475 -3.55 16.99 -19.17
CA ILE A 475 -2.14 16.55 -19.15
C ILE A 475 -1.23 17.76 -19.36
N SER A 476 -0.03 17.74 -18.76
CA SER A 476 0.95 18.82 -18.97
C SER A 476 1.34 18.93 -20.44
N SER A 477 1.23 20.12 -21.02
CA SER A 477 1.53 20.40 -22.43
C SER A 477 3.00 20.19 -22.82
N SER A 478 3.89 19.98 -21.85
CA SER A 478 5.30 19.58 -22.09
C SER A 478 5.50 18.08 -22.33
N LYS A 479 4.53 17.22 -21.97
CA LYS A 479 4.56 15.77 -22.22
C LYS A 479 3.89 15.37 -23.54
N VAL A 480 3.08 16.24 -24.12
CA VAL A 480 2.19 15.93 -25.25
C VAL A 480 2.63 16.70 -26.50
N THR A 481 2.79 15.98 -27.61
CA THR A 481 3.00 16.58 -28.94
C THR A 481 1.90 16.12 -29.89
N GLU A 482 1.15 17.06 -30.46
CA GLU A 482 0.12 16.78 -31.45
C GLU A 482 0.71 16.77 -32.87
N MET A 483 0.50 15.67 -33.60
CA MET A 483 0.79 15.55 -35.02
C MET A 483 -0.50 15.20 -35.76
N SER A 484 -0.85 15.95 -36.80
CA SER A 484 -2.10 15.74 -37.55
C SER A 484 -1.86 15.29 -38.98
N GLY A 485 -2.53 14.20 -39.38
CA GLY A 485 -2.65 13.78 -40.77
C GLY A 485 -4.08 13.97 -41.29
N SER A 486 -4.22 14.28 -42.57
CA SER A 486 -5.52 14.25 -43.26
C SER A 486 -5.97 12.81 -43.48
N SER A 487 -7.26 12.55 -43.30
CA SER A 487 -7.88 11.27 -43.71
C SER A 487 -8.03 11.20 -45.23
N GLU A 488 -8.13 9.99 -45.77
CA GLU A 488 -8.54 9.74 -47.17
C GLU A 488 -10.06 9.92 -47.39
N ARG A 489 -10.82 10.26 -46.34
CA ARG A 489 -12.26 10.54 -46.38
C ARG A 489 -12.57 11.86 -45.67
N ASN A 490 -13.13 12.80 -46.41
CA ASN A 490 -13.21 14.25 -46.11
C ASN A 490 -14.21 14.65 -44.99
N GLU A 491 -14.30 13.90 -43.89
CA GLU A 491 -15.20 14.20 -42.76
C GLU A 491 -14.54 14.03 -41.38
N GLU A 492 -13.39 13.36 -41.27
CA GLU A 492 -12.68 13.10 -40.01
C GLU A 492 -11.18 13.36 -40.11
N ARG A 493 -10.62 14.07 -39.13
CA ARG A 493 -9.19 14.33 -38.95
C ARG A 493 -8.60 13.27 -38.03
N VAL A 494 -7.51 12.63 -38.48
CA VAL A 494 -6.74 11.70 -37.62
C VAL A 494 -5.65 12.49 -36.91
N VAL A 495 -5.66 12.44 -35.58
CA VAL A 495 -4.65 13.10 -34.75
C VAL A 495 -3.83 12.06 -34.00
N THR A 496 -2.53 12.09 -34.20
CA THR A 496 -1.56 11.33 -33.43
C THR A 496 -1.07 12.20 -32.27
N VAL A 497 -1.47 11.82 -31.06
CA VAL A 497 -0.98 12.36 -29.81
C VAL A 497 0.26 11.54 -29.42
N SER A 498 1.44 12.16 -29.41
CA SER A 498 2.62 11.54 -28.80
C SER A 498 2.73 11.92 -27.34
N ILE A 499 2.88 10.92 -26.45
CA ILE A 499 3.28 11.12 -25.06
C ILE A 499 4.76 10.76 -24.94
N SER A 500 5.59 11.71 -24.52
CA SER A 500 7.03 11.52 -24.32
C SER A 500 7.39 11.26 -22.86
N ASN A 501 8.51 10.55 -22.64
CA ASN A 501 9.01 10.16 -21.31
C ASN A 501 7.91 9.50 -20.45
N VAL A 502 7.33 8.43 -21.02
CA VAL A 502 6.22 7.66 -20.46
C VAL A 502 6.72 6.76 -19.34
N SER A 503 6.25 7.03 -18.12
CA SER A 503 6.59 6.31 -16.89
C SER A 503 5.44 5.41 -16.44
N VAL A 504 5.69 4.53 -15.47
CA VAL A 504 4.67 3.64 -14.87
C VAL A 504 3.44 4.42 -14.33
N ARG A 505 3.58 5.71 -13.97
CA ARG A 505 2.47 6.58 -13.52
C ARG A 505 1.59 7.11 -14.67
N ASP A 506 2.08 7.06 -15.90
CA ASP A 506 1.36 7.44 -17.10
C ASP A 506 0.51 6.26 -17.66
N ALA A 507 0.55 5.07 -17.05
CA ALA A 507 -0.40 4.01 -17.35
C ALA A 507 -1.82 4.37 -16.86
N GLY A 508 -2.86 3.86 -17.53
CA GLY A 508 -4.26 4.09 -17.16
C GLY A 508 -5.15 4.40 -18.36
N VAL A 509 -6.33 4.94 -18.09
CA VAL A 509 -7.28 5.35 -19.14
C VAL A 509 -7.07 6.82 -19.52
N TYR A 510 -7.12 7.07 -20.81
CA TYR A 510 -7.09 8.39 -21.44
C TYR A 510 -8.35 8.57 -22.28
N TRP A 511 -8.77 9.81 -22.47
CA TRP A 511 -9.86 10.13 -23.40
C TRP A 511 -9.41 11.16 -24.43
N CYS A 512 -9.95 11.00 -25.62
CA CYS A 512 -9.75 11.89 -26.75
C CYS A 512 -11.09 12.34 -27.31
N GLY A 513 -11.13 13.57 -27.85
CA GLY A 513 -12.34 14.14 -28.43
C GLY A 513 -12.15 15.60 -28.85
N ALA A 514 -13.26 16.33 -28.91
CA ALA A 514 -13.34 17.67 -29.49
C ALA A 514 -13.69 18.74 -28.44
N GLU A 515 -12.94 19.84 -28.43
CA GLU A 515 -13.23 21.09 -27.72
C GLU A 515 -13.86 22.09 -28.70
N THR A 516 -15.07 22.55 -28.38
CA THR A 516 -15.80 23.61 -29.09
C THR A 516 -16.10 24.77 -28.14
N ARG A 517 -16.00 26.00 -28.62
CA ARG A 517 -16.19 27.22 -27.84
C ARG A 517 -17.27 28.09 -28.46
N ASP A 518 -18.19 28.56 -27.64
CA ASP A 518 -19.25 29.50 -28.01
C ASP A 518 -19.39 30.51 -26.88
N THR A 519 -19.01 31.77 -27.14
CA THR A 519 -19.19 32.92 -26.23
C THR A 519 -18.84 32.63 -24.76
N ASP A 520 -19.85 32.44 -23.89
CA ASP A 520 -19.70 32.18 -22.45
C ASP A 520 -19.57 30.68 -22.10
N LEU A 521 -19.48 29.79 -23.10
CA LEU A 521 -19.49 28.33 -22.96
C LEU A 521 -18.33 27.66 -23.69
N THR A 522 -17.86 26.55 -23.12
CA THR A 522 -16.94 25.62 -23.78
C THR A 522 -17.44 24.19 -23.55
N PHE A 523 -17.65 23.45 -24.63
CA PHE A 523 -18.02 22.04 -24.60
C PHE A 523 -16.83 21.17 -25.00
N ILE A 524 -16.59 20.11 -24.25
CA ILE A 524 -15.57 19.09 -24.54
C ILE A 524 -16.29 17.74 -24.60
N SER A 525 -16.43 17.21 -25.81
CA SER A 525 -17.10 15.93 -26.09
C SER A 525 -16.06 14.85 -26.33
N LEU A 526 -15.97 13.87 -25.43
CA LEU A 526 -14.99 12.79 -25.45
C LEU A 526 -15.65 11.50 -25.95
N ASN A 527 -15.16 11.01 -27.09
CA ASN A 527 -15.77 9.91 -27.85
C ASN A 527 -14.82 8.73 -28.09
N THR A 528 -13.54 8.86 -27.73
CA THR A 528 -12.54 7.78 -27.85
C THR A 528 -11.94 7.53 -26.47
N GLN A 529 -12.04 6.29 -25.99
CA GLN A 529 -11.43 5.82 -24.74
C GLN A 529 -10.16 5.03 -25.09
N ILE A 530 -9.03 5.38 -24.49
CA ILE A 530 -7.75 4.74 -24.75
C ILE A 530 -7.22 4.13 -23.45
N GLN A 531 -7.13 2.81 -23.39
CA GLN A 531 -6.46 2.10 -22.31
C GLN A 531 -4.96 2.01 -22.63
N LEU A 532 -4.12 2.75 -21.91
CA LEU A 532 -2.66 2.70 -22.06
C LEU A 532 -2.06 1.70 -21.06
N ASN A 533 -1.69 0.53 -21.58
CA ASN A 533 -1.03 -0.54 -20.83
C ASN A 533 0.50 -0.42 -21.01
N LEU A 534 1.24 -0.29 -19.91
CA LEU A 534 2.69 -0.13 -19.93
C LEU A 534 3.42 -1.39 -19.45
N ILE A 535 4.36 -1.86 -20.27
CA ILE A 535 5.17 -3.04 -19.98
C ILE A 535 6.62 -2.63 -19.69
N THR A 536 7.14 -3.09 -18.55
CA THR A 536 8.53 -2.90 -18.12
C THR A 536 9.33 -4.18 -18.35
N LYS A 537 10.25 -4.18 -19.32
CA LYS A 537 11.28 -5.23 -19.43
C LYS A 537 12.38 -4.96 -18.40
N VAL A 538 12.75 -5.97 -17.62
CA VAL A 538 13.71 -5.82 -16.51
C VAL A 538 15.13 -6.23 -16.91
N GLY A 539 15.24 -7.33 -17.66
CA GLY A 539 16.51 -7.91 -18.07
C GLY A 539 16.32 -8.92 -19.20
N VAL A 540 17.43 -9.49 -19.65
CA VAL A 540 17.49 -10.62 -20.59
C VAL A 540 18.45 -11.64 -20.01
N SER A 541 17.96 -12.86 -19.82
CA SER A 541 18.75 -14.00 -19.35
C SER A 541 18.68 -15.12 -20.38
N SER A 542 19.78 -15.85 -20.57
CA SER A 542 19.82 -17.02 -21.45
C SER A 542 20.03 -18.29 -20.64
N VAL A 543 19.43 -19.40 -21.10
CA VAL A 543 19.53 -20.71 -20.46
C VAL A 543 19.66 -21.79 -21.52
N SER A 544 20.45 -22.82 -21.22
CA SER A 544 20.54 -24.02 -22.07
C SER A 544 20.16 -25.28 -21.29
N GLY A 545 19.32 -26.10 -21.90
CA GLY A 545 18.99 -27.45 -21.43
C GLY A 545 19.22 -28.50 -22.52
N TYR A 546 19.13 -29.76 -22.15
CA TYR A 546 19.33 -30.89 -23.06
C TYR A 546 17.98 -31.56 -23.36
N SER A 547 17.76 -31.97 -24.61
CA SER A 547 16.51 -32.62 -25.01
C SER A 547 16.29 -33.93 -24.25
N GLY A 548 15.09 -34.14 -23.70
CA GLY A 548 14.77 -35.24 -22.79
C GLY A 548 15.11 -34.98 -21.31
N GLY A 549 15.90 -33.94 -21.01
CA GLY A 549 16.18 -33.48 -19.65
C GLY A 549 15.01 -32.73 -19.00
N ARG A 550 15.26 -32.12 -17.84
CA ARG A 550 14.31 -31.27 -17.11
C ARG A 550 14.84 -29.85 -16.95
N LEU A 551 13.95 -28.86 -16.86
CA LEU A 551 14.31 -27.47 -16.56
C LEU A 551 13.32 -26.84 -15.58
N MET A 552 13.82 -26.37 -14.44
CA MET A 552 13.09 -25.45 -13.56
C MET A 552 13.53 -24.02 -13.84
N ILE A 553 12.58 -23.12 -14.03
CA ILE A 553 12.77 -21.68 -14.07
C ILE A 553 12.08 -21.10 -12.84
N LYS A 554 12.76 -20.28 -12.05
CA LYS A 554 12.20 -19.56 -10.90
C LYS A 554 12.29 -18.06 -11.19
N CYS A 555 11.15 -17.40 -11.30
CA CYS A 555 11.03 -15.98 -11.62
C CYS A 555 10.72 -15.20 -10.35
N GLU A 556 11.67 -14.38 -9.90
CA GLU A 556 11.68 -13.83 -8.56
C GLU A 556 11.06 -12.42 -8.56
N HIS A 557 9.89 -12.28 -7.93
CA HIS A 557 9.12 -11.04 -7.88
C HIS A 557 8.77 -10.67 -6.42
N PRO A 558 9.78 -10.51 -5.52
CA PRO A 558 9.59 -10.41 -4.08
C PRO A 558 8.80 -9.16 -3.62
N GLN A 559 8.68 -8.13 -4.47
CA GLN A 559 7.86 -6.94 -4.22
C GLN A 559 6.37 -7.15 -4.56
N TYR A 560 6.05 -8.20 -5.32
CA TYR A 560 4.73 -8.43 -5.94
C TYR A 560 4.14 -9.79 -5.54
N LYS A 561 4.38 -10.20 -4.28
CA LYS A 561 4.07 -11.52 -3.73
C LYS A 561 2.67 -12.06 -4.06
N THR A 562 1.64 -11.26 -3.80
CA THR A 562 0.22 -11.62 -4.00
C THR A 562 -0.32 -11.26 -5.39
N LYS A 563 0.51 -10.72 -6.30
CA LYS A 563 0.09 -10.33 -7.64
C LYS A 563 0.13 -11.53 -8.60
N PRO A 564 -0.76 -11.60 -9.62
CA PRO A 564 -0.76 -12.66 -10.61
C PRO A 564 0.54 -12.68 -11.41
N LYS A 565 1.20 -13.85 -11.43
CA LYS A 565 2.43 -14.11 -12.20
C LYS A 565 2.12 -15.05 -13.35
N TYR A 566 2.82 -14.91 -14.46
CA TYR A 566 2.61 -15.69 -15.68
C TYR A 566 3.91 -15.97 -16.41
N ILE A 567 3.90 -17.02 -17.23
CA ILE A 567 4.87 -17.22 -18.31
C ILE A 567 4.12 -17.35 -19.65
N CYS A 568 4.72 -16.83 -20.72
CA CYS A 568 4.22 -16.93 -22.09
C CYS A 568 5.38 -17.00 -23.08
N LYS A 569 5.13 -17.52 -24.29
CA LYS A 569 6.11 -17.55 -25.38
C LYS A 569 5.95 -16.32 -26.27
N GLU A 570 7.07 -15.79 -26.77
CA GLU A 570 7.09 -14.55 -27.56
C GLU A 570 6.53 -14.73 -28.98
N SER A 571 6.69 -15.93 -29.56
CA SER A 571 6.20 -16.28 -30.91
C SER A 571 4.71 -16.02 -31.09
N ASP A 572 3.95 -16.17 -30.01
CA ASP A 572 2.49 -16.18 -30.02
C ASP A 572 1.95 -14.82 -29.52
N GLY A 573 2.81 -13.78 -29.54
CA GLY A 573 2.52 -12.44 -29.06
C GLY A 573 2.28 -12.34 -27.55
N CYS A 574 2.67 -13.36 -26.78
CA CYS A 574 2.27 -13.54 -25.38
C CYS A 574 0.74 -13.63 -25.18
N SER A 575 0.01 -14.14 -26.18
CA SER A 575 -1.45 -14.31 -26.13
C SER A 575 -1.85 -15.42 -25.16
N GLU A 576 -1.18 -16.57 -25.22
CA GLU A 576 -1.36 -17.67 -24.28
C GLU A 576 -0.50 -17.45 -23.03
N ARG A 577 -1.11 -16.85 -22.00
CA ARG A 577 -0.48 -16.63 -20.70
C ARG A 577 -0.76 -17.80 -19.76
N LYS A 578 0.25 -18.64 -19.55
CA LYS A 578 0.19 -19.73 -18.57
C LYS A 578 0.43 -19.18 -17.18
N SER A 579 -0.52 -19.39 -16.27
CA SER A 579 -0.44 -19.02 -14.85
C SER A 579 -1.12 -20.10 -14.02
N PRO A 580 -0.67 -20.37 -12.78
CA PRO A 580 -1.36 -21.30 -11.89
C PRO A 580 -2.65 -20.65 -11.40
N GLY A 581 -3.79 -21.26 -11.74
CA GLY A 581 -5.12 -20.78 -11.38
C GLY A 581 -5.49 -20.94 -9.90
N VAL A 582 -4.65 -21.64 -9.13
CA VAL A 582 -4.70 -21.76 -7.67
C VAL A 582 -3.31 -21.38 -7.13
N GLN A 583 -3.27 -20.68 -5.99
CA GLN A 583 -2.03 -20.22 -5.36
C GLN A 583 -1.45 -21.28 -4.42
N ASP A 584 -0.11 -21.36 -4.35
CA ASP A 584 0.62 -22.36 -3.55
C ASP A 584 0.26 -23.84 -3.84
N GLU A 585 -0.24 -24.14 -5.05
CA GLU A 585 -0.47 -25.50 -5.58
C GLU A 585 0.23 -25.69 -6.94
N TRP A 586 0.57 -26.94 -7.28
CA TRP A 586 1.12 -27.30 -8.60
C TRP A 586 -0.01 -27.51 -9.62
N MET A 587 0.06 -26.79 -10.74
CA MET A 587 -0.90 -26.89 -11.83
C MET A 587 -0.23 -27.36 -13.12
N GLU A 588 -0.79 -28.40 -13.74
CA GLU A 588 -0.39 -28.82 -15.08
C GLU A 588 -0.90 -27.86 -16.15
N ASN A 589 -0.06 -27.51 -17.12
CA ASN A 589 -0.44 -26.67 -18.26
C ASN A 589 0.26 -27.17 -19.53
N GLY A 590 -0.07 -28.40 -19.94
CA GLY A 590 0.59 -29.14 -21.01
C GLY A 590 1.98 -29.63 -20.58
N ASP A 591 2.98 -29.38 -21.41
CA ASP A 591 4.37 -29.82 -21.22
C ASP A 591 5.08 -29.19 -20.00
N VAL A 592 4.49 -28.13 -19.41
CA VAL A 592 4.99 -27.43 -18.22
C VAL A 592 4.06 -27.58 -17.03
N SER A 593 4.66 -27.67 -15.83
CA SER A 593 3.97 -27.51 -14.54
C SER A 593 4.26 -26.13 -13.96
N LEU A 594 3.31 -25.53 -13.25
CA LEU A 594 3.42 -24.20 -12.65
C LEU A 594 3.12 -24.23 -11.15
N TYR A 595 3.86 -23.45 -10.38
CA TYR A 595 3.61 -23.21 -8.95
C TYR A 595 3.93 -21.75 -8.62
N ASP A 596 2.99 -21.01 -8.03
CA ASP A 596 3.24 -19.64 -7.54
C ASP A 596 3.41 -19.67 -6.02
N ASP A 597 4.66 -19.51 -5.57
CA ASP A 597 4.98 -19.31 -4.16
C ASP A 597 4.58 -17.88 -3.77
N THR A 598 3.39 -17.70 -3.19
CA THR A 598 2.94 -16.37 -2.75
C THR A 598 3.70 -15.87 -1.51
N ARG A 599 4.39 -16.75 -0.77
CA ARG A 599 5.12 -16.42 0.45
C ARG A 599 6.50 -15.86 0.13
N ALA A 600 7.19 -16.42 -0.86
CA ALA A 600 8.43 -15.88 -1.43
C ALA A 600 8.15 -14.76 -2.46
N GLY A 601 7.08 -14.90 -3.25
CA GLY A 601 6.79 -14.10 -4.44
C GLY A 601 7.49 -14.65 -5.69
N VAL A 602 7.54 -15.97 -5.85
CA VAL A 602 8.33 -16.65 -6.90
C VAL A 602 7.44 -17.56 -7.73
N LEU A 603 7.36 -17.30 -9.04
CA LEU A 603 6.74 -18.24 -9.98
C LEU A 603 7.77 -19.31 -10.36
N MET A 604 7.45 -20.57 -10.10
CA MET A 604 8.22 -21.72 -10.57
C MET A 604 7.56 -22.33 -11.80
N VAL A 605 8.35 -22.55 -12.85
CA VAL A 605 7.93 -23.16 -14.12
C VAL A 605 8.81 -24.37 -14.37
N PHE A 606 8.21 -25.55 -14.43
CA PHE A 606 8.93 -26.81 -14.58
C PHE A 606 8.60 -27.49 -15.91
N PHE A 607 9.58 -27.53 -16.81
CA PHE A 607 9.52 -28.32 -18.05
C PHE A 607 9.79 -29.78 -17.70
N ARG A 608 8.74 -30.61 -17.80
CA ARG A 608 8.79 -32.04 -17.43
C ARG A 608 9.51 -32.91 -18.45
N GLU A 609 9.67 -32.44 -19.67
CA GLU A 609 10.58 -33.03 -20.66
C GLU A 609 10.93 -31.96 -21.70
N LEU A 610 12.21 -31.60 -21.83
CA LEU A 610 12.63 -30.62 -22.84
C LEU A 610 12.60 -31.20 -24.26
N LYS A 611 11.78 -30.60 -25.12
CA LYS A 611 11.62 -30.96 -26.54
C LYS A 611 12.24 -29.88 -27.42
N ALA A 612 12.61 -30.23 -28.65
CA ALA A 612 13.16 -29.27 -29.62
C ALA A 612 12.23 -28.05 -29.84
N ALA A 613 10.91 -28.26 -29.77
CA ALA A 613 9.89 -27.23 -29.91
C ALA A 613 9.81 -26.24 -28.73
N ASP A 614 10.38 -26.58 -27.57
CA ASP A 614 10.37 -25.70 -26.39
C ASP A 614 11.36 -24.55 -26.52
N ALA A 615 12.37 -24.66 -27.38
CA ALA A 615 13.31 -23.58 -27.65
C ALA A 615 12.62 -22.28 -28.10
N GLY A 616 13.20 -21.13 -27.75
CA GLY A 616 12.71 -19.81 -28.11
C GLY A 616 12.70 -18.80 -26.95
N THR A 617 12.14 -17.62 -27.22
CA THR A 617 12.04 -16.53 -26.24
C THR A 617 10.75 -16.64 -25.44
N TYR A 618 10.84 -16.51 -24.12
CA TYR A 618 9.73 -16.47 -23.18
C TYR A 618 9.76 -15.16 -22.38
N ARG A 619 8.58 -14.70 -21.95
CA ARG A 619 8.46 -13.67 -20.91
C ARG A 619 7.97 -14.33 -19.63
N CYS A 620 8.71 -14.17 -18.55
CA CYS A 620 8.21 -14.47 -17.21
C CYS A 620 7.93 -13.15 -16.50
N GLY A 621 6.71 -12.94 -16.02
CA GLY A 621 6.29 -11.62 -15.56
C GLY A 621 5.13 -11.61 -14.57
N VAL A 622 4.82 -10.39 -14.10
CA VAL A 622 3.83 -10.11 -13.08
C VAL A 622 2.95 -8.93 -13.46
N LYS A 623 1.65 -9.07 -13.24
CA LYS A 623 0.65 -8.01 -13.42
C LYS A 623 0.64 -7.13 -12.17
N VAL A 624 1.33 -5.99 -12.22
CA VAL A 624 1.50 -5.06 -11.09
C VAL A 624 0.19 -4.30 -10.81
N SER A 625 -0.49 -3.85 -11.87
CA SER A 625 -1.84 -3.28 -11.83
C SER A 625 -2.61 -3.66 -13.10
N ASP A 626 -3.85 -3.21 -13.24
CA ASP A 626 -4.65 -3.43 -14.46
C ASP A 626 -4.10 -2.77 -15.73
N TYR A 627 -3.16 -1.83 -15.57
CA TYR A 627 -2.53 -1.10 -16.66
C TYR A 627 -0.99 -1.25 -16.69
N THR A 628 -0.38 -2.01 -15.77
CA THR A 628 1.09 -2.12 -15.66
C THR A 628 1.58 -3.55 -15.44
N GLU A 629 2.55 -3.94 -16.27
CA GLU A 629 3.16 -5.26 -16.27
C GLU A 629 4.68 -5.15 -16.21
N ARG A 630 5.34 -6.11 -15.56
CA ARG A 630 6.81 -6.16 -15.44
C ARG A 630 7.27 -7.59 -15.72
N PHE A 631 8.27 -7.77 -16.58
CA PHE A 631 8.75 -9.10 -17.00
C PHE A 631 10.27 -9.16 -17.21
N ALA A 632 10.83 -10.34 -17.00
CA ALA A 632 12.16 -10.71 -17.47
C ALA A 632 12.04 -11.56 -18.75
N GLU A 633 12.94 -11.31 -19.70
CA GLU A 633 13.00 -12.07 -20.95
C GLU A 633 13.97 -13.24 -20.81
N ILE A 634 13.53 -14.43 -21.22
CA ILE A 634 14.27 -15.68 -21.11
C ILE A 634 14.50 -16.24 -22.51
N GLN A 635 15.75 -16.44 -22.89
CA GLN A 635 16.12 -17.09 -24.14
C GLN A 635 16.48 -18.56 -23.85
N LEU A 636 15.52 -19.46 -24.11
CA LEU A 636 15.68 -20.90 -23.90
C LEU A 636 16.27 -21.55 -25.15
N SER A 637 17.45 -22.14 -25.00
CA SER A 637 18.10 -22.99 -25.99
C SER A 637 18.03 -24.47 -25.58
N VAL A 638 17.68 -25.35 -26.52
CA VAL A 638 17.64 -26.80 -26.30
C VAL A 638 18.75 -27.45 -27.14
N LYS A 639 19.70 -28.11 -26.46
CA LYS A 639 20.82 -28.83 -27.06
C LYS A 639 20.39 -30.28 -27.35
N HIS A 640 20.83 -30.80 -28.50
CA HIS A 640 20.74 -32.22 -28.83
C HIS A 640 22.15 -32.81 -28.77
N ASP A 641 22.37 -33.69 -27.79
CA ASP A 641 23.62 -34.41 -27.58
C ASP A 641 23.25 -35.84 -27.18
N ALA A 642 23.80 -36.85 -27.86
CA ALA A 642 23.51 -38.26 -27.55
C ALA A 642 24.05 -38.70 -26.18
N LYS A 643 24.94 -37.92 -25.56
CA LYS A 643 25.43 -38.12 -24.18
C LYS A 643 24.37 -37.80 -23.12
N TYR A 644 23.37 -36.96 -23.44
CA TYR A 644 22.47 -36.36 -22.45
C TYR A 644 20.96 -36.48 -22.83
N PRO A 645 20.06 -36.75 -21.87
CA PRO A 645 20.32 -36.95 -20.45
C PRO A 645 21.01 -38.30 -20.16
N LYS A 646 22.07 -38.27 -19.36
CA LYS A 646 22.79 -39.48 -18.95
C LYS A 646 21.88 -40.25 -17.99
N ARG A 647 21.44 -41.44 -18.37
CA ARG A 647 20.71 -42.36 -17.48
C ARG A 647 21.69 -43.30 -16.78
N VAL A 648 21.58 -43.39 -15.47
CA VAL A 648 22.39 -44.23 -14.60
C VAL A 648 21.46 -45.09 -13.73
N THR A 649 21.88 -46.29 -13.38
CA THR A 649 21.16 -47.14 -12.44
C THR A 649 22.15 -47.66 -11.41
N GLU A 650 22.02 -47.18 -10.17
CA GLU A 650 22.84 -47.58 -9.05
C GLU A 650 22.06 -48.56 -8.16
N SER A 651 22.76 -49.52 -7.57
CA SER A 651 22.16 -50.50 -6.65
C SER A 651 22.98 -50.59 -5.38
N VAL A 652 22.35 -50.32 -4.22
CA VAL A 652 23.03 -50.24 -2.92
C VAL A 652 22.35 -51.10 -1.87
N TYR A 653 23.15 -51.66 -0.96
CA TYR A 653 22.64 -52.39 0.19
C TYR A 653 22.01 -51.45 1.23
N LEU A 654 20.90 -51.87 1.84
CA LEU A 654 20.30 -51.13 2.95
C LEU A 654 21.28 -50.90 4.10
N GLY A 655 21.33 -49.67 4.61
CA GLY A 655 22.31 -49.22 5.60
C GLY A 655 23.71 -48.89 5.05
N GLY A 656 23.96 -49.19 3.76
CA GLY A 656 25.21 -48.87 3.08
C GLY A 656 25.34 -47.41 2.66
N GLU A 657 26.29 -47.14 1.76
CA GLU A 657 26.58 -45.83 1.18
C GLU A 657 26.63 -45.96 -0.35
N VAL A 658 26.04 -44.99 -1.07
CA VAL A 658 26.08 -44.92 -2.55
C VAL A 658 26.75 -43.63 -2.99
N ILE A 659 27.65 -43.75 -3.98
CA ILE A 659 28.50 -42.66 -4.46
C ILE A 659 28.10 -42.33 -5.91
N ILE A 660 27.28 -41.30 -6.07
CA ILE A 660 26.72 -40.87 -7.36
C ILE A 660 27.66 -39.83 -8.00
N THR A 661 27.94 -39.96 -9.30
CA THR A 661 28.81 -39.02 -10.04
C THR A 661 28.09 -38.27 -11.16
N CYS A 662 28.12 -36.94 -11.09
CA CYS A 662 27.52 -36.03 -12.06
C CYS A 662 28.59 -35.29 -12.88
N GLN A 663 28.28 -34.98 -14.14
CA GLN A 663 29.09 -34.08 -14.98
C GLN A 663 28.34 -32.76 -15.17
N ILE A 664 28.97 -31.66 -14.75
CA ILE A 664 28.38 -30.31 -14.64
C ILE A 664 29.39 -29.29 -15.18
N PRO A 665 28.99 -28.24 -15.92
CA PRO A 665 29.90 -27.16 -16.32
C PRO A 665 30.58 -26.49 -15.12
N GLU A 666 31.85 -26.12 -15.24
CA GLU A 666 32.67 -25.76 -14.06
C GLU A 666 32.11 -24.59 -13.25
N GLU A 667 31.62 -23.54 -13.91
CA GLU A 667 31.19 -22.27 -13.29
C GLU A 667 29.81 -22.30 -12.62
N HIS A 668 29.06 -23.41 -12.69
CA HIS A 668 27.67 -23.46 -12.20
C HIS A 668 27.54 -24.25 -10.90
N LYS A 669 26.62 -23.83 -10.02
CA LYS A 669 26.37 -24.52 -8.74
C LYS A 669 25.73 -25.88 -9.01
N VAL A 670 25.98 -26.86 -8.13
CA VAL A 670 25.29 -28.17 -8.17
C VAL A 670 23.81 -27.99 -7.84
N HIS A 671 22.97 -28.73 -8.55
CA HIS A 671 21.64 -29.08 -8.07
C HIS A 671 21.47 -30.60 -8.09
N PHE A 672 21.09 -31.19 -6.95
CA PHE A 672 20.79 -32.60 -6.79
C PHE A 672 19.47 -32.74 -6.03
N CYS A 673 18.53 -33.49 -6.59
CA CYS A 673 17.16 -33.60 -6.09
C CYS A 673 16.59 -35.01 -6.33
N LYS A 674 15.55 -35.34 -5.57
CA LYS A 674 14.76 -36.56 -5.78
C LYS A 674 13.51 -36.22 -6.60
N GLU A 675 13.12 -37.08 -7.53
CA GLU A 675 11.85 -36.99 -8.25
C GLU A 675 10.71 -37.48 -7.34
N ASP A 676 9.58 -36.76 -7.33
CA ASP A 676 8.35 -37.15 -6.63
C ASP A 676 7.33 -37.82 -7.57
N ASP A 677 6.18 -38.22 -6.99
CA ASP A 677 5.09 -38.92 -7.70
C ASP A 677 4.47 -38.08 -8.85
N ASN A 678 4.72 -36.77 -8.89
CA ASN A 678 4.27 -35.85 -9.96
C ASN A 678 5.38 -35.56 -10.99
N HIS A 679 6.48 -36.31 -10.93
CA HIS A 679 7.72 -36.13 -11.70
C HIS A 679 8.52 -34.86 -11.35
N ILE A 680 8.29 -34.25 -10.17
CA ILE A 680 8.89 -32.97 -9.78
C ILE A 680 10.16 -33.17 -8.94
N CYS A 681 11.20 -32.41 -9.29
CA CYS A 681 12.50 -32.37 -8.59
C CYS A 681 12.37 -31.65 -7.24
N GLN A 682 12.44 -32.41 -6.13
CA GLN A 682 12.42 -31.91 -4.75
C GLN A 682 13.80 -31.91 -4.09
N ASN A 683 14.13 -30.84 -3.37
CA ASN A 683 15.39 -30.72 -2.61
C ASN A 683 15.51 -31.82 -1.55
N ILE A 684 16.70 -32.43 -1.47
CA ILE A 684 17.04 -33.42 -0.43
C ILE A 684 17.60 -32.71 0.81
N SER A 685 17.44 -33.29 2.00
CA SER A 685 18.06 -32.75 3.23
C SER A 685 19.58 -32.81 3.13
N SER A 686 20.26 -31.66 3.34
CA SER A 686 21.72 -31.56 3.32
C SER A 686 22.43 -32.39 4.41
N SER A 687 21.68 -32.94 5.37
CA SER A 687 22.20 -33.89 6.37
C SER A 687 22.43 -35.31 5.83
N LYS A 688 21.91 -35.63 4.63
CA LYS A 688 22.08 -36.93 3.95
C LYS A 688 23.06 -36.91 2.77
N VAL A 689 23.58 -35.72 2.41
CA VAL A 689 24.36 -35.52 1.18
C VAL A 689 25.71 -34.90 1.50
N THR A 690 26.78 -35.58 1.10
CA THR A 690 28.14 -35.03 1.11
C THR A 690 28.56 -34.74 -0.32
N GLU A 691 28.75 -33.45 -0.66
CA GLU A 691 29.34 -33.03 -1.94
C GLU A 691 30.87 -33.09 -1.86
N MET A 692 31.50 -33.76 -2.81
CA MET A 692 32.95 -33.76 -3.02
C MET A 692 33.28 -33.32 -4.45
N SER A 693 34.08 -32.27 -4.59
CA SER A 693 34.49 -31.70 -5.88
C SER A 693 35.81 -32.31 -6.36
N GLY A 694 35.78 -33.10 -7.43
CA GLY A 694 36.97 -33.56 -8.14
C GLY A 694 37.36 -32.58 -9.25
N SER A 695 38.64 -32.23 -9.35
CA SER A 695 39.18 -31.48 -10.48
C SER A 695 39.23 -32.36 -11.74
N SER A 696 38.71 -31.87 -12.86
CA SER A 696 38.75 -32.55 -14.15
C SER A 696 40.05 -32.22 -14.89
N GLU A 697 40.62 -33.19 -15.62
CA GLU A 697 41.80 -32.95 -16.48
C GLU A 697 41.44 -32.33 -17.84
N ARG A 698 40.18 -31.90 -18.05
CA ARG A 698 39.70 -31.25 -19.28
C ARG A 698 38.76 -30.08 -18.98
N ASN A 699 39.18 -28.89 -19.44
CA ASN A 699 38.75 -27.55 -19.01
C ASN A 699 37.29 -27.10 -19.35
N GLU A 700 36.28 -27.98 -19.33
CA GLU A 700 34.87 -27.59 -19.59
C GLU A 700 33.81 -28.26 -18.70
N GLU A 701 34.06 -29.45 -18.15
CA GLU A 701 33.12 -30.17 -17.26
C GLU A 701 33.83 -30.61 -15.97
N ARG A 702 33.30 -30.18 -14.80
CA ARG A 702 33.71 -30.68 -13.49
C ARG A 702 32.93 -31.94 -13.11
N VAL A 703 33.60 -32.88 -12.46
CA VAL A 703 32.95 -34.07 -11.89
C VAL A 703 32.58 -33.78 -10.44
N VAL A 704 31.31 -33.98 -10.13
CA VAL A 704 30.77 -33.80 -8.78
C VAL A 704 30.34 -35.13 -8.23
N THR A 705 30.88 -35.47 -7.06
CA THR A 705 30.55 -36.69 -6.35
C THR A 705 29.58 -36.37 -5.22
N VAL A 706 28.45 -37.08 -5.20
CA VAL A 706 27.37 -36.98 -4.21
C VAL A 706 27.31 -38.31 -3.48
N SER A 707 27.69 -38.34 -2.20
CA SER A 707 27.44 -39.51 -1.35
C SER A 707 26.09 -39.41 -0.66
N ILE A 708 25.34 -40.53 -0.63
CA ILE A 708 24.20 -40.76 0.25
C ILE A 708 24.53 -41.96 1.14
N SER A 709 24.63 -41.74 2.45
CA SER A 709 25.00 -42.76 3.45
C SER A 709 23.82 -43.20 4.33
N ASN A 710 23.93 -44.40 4.91
CA ASN A 710 22.88 -45.08 5.68
C ASN A 710 21.55 -45.18 4.89
N VAL A 711 21.65 -45.71 3.67
CA VAL A 711 20.54 -45.71 2.69
C VAL A 711 19.36 -46.57 3.18
N SER A 712 18.17 -45.99 3.15
CA SER A 712 16.92 -46.59 3.66
C SER A 712 15.89 -46.81 2.54
N VAL A 713 14.80 -47.54 2.82
CA VAL A 713 13.71 -47.81 1.85
C VAL A 713 13.10 -46.52 1.25
N ARG A 714 13.20 -45.38 1.96
CA ARG A 714 12.76 -44.05 1.50
C ARG A 714 13.64 -43.43 0.43
N ASP A 715 14.89 -43.87 0.34
CA ASP A 715 15.89 -43.34 -0.56
C ASP A 715 15.90 -44.10 -1.90
N ALA A 716 15.08 -45.13 -2.08
CA ALA A 716 14.81 -45.71 -3.40
C ALA A 716 14.05 -44.71 -4.30
N GLY A 717 14.33 -44.76 -5.61
CA GLY A 717 13.59 -44.00 -6.63
C GLY A 717 14.49 -43.24 -7.59
N VAL A 718 13.91 -42.31 -8.35
CA VAL A 718 14.65 -41.50 -9.31
C VAL A 718 15.22 -40.24 -8.65
N TYR A 719 16.47 -39.94 -8.97
CA TYR A 719 17.19 -38.73 -8.62
C TYR A 719 17.62 -37.99 -9.88
N TRP A 720 17.71 -36.67 -9.81
CA TRP A 720 18.23 -35.83 -10.89
C TRP A 720 19.40 -34.99 -10.42
N CYS A 721 20.38 -34.84 -11.31
CA CYS A 721 21.55 -34.00 -11.11
C CYS A 721 21.71 -33.00 -12.27
N GLY A 722 22.27 -31.83 -11.98
CA GLY A 722 22.55 -30.81 -12.96
C GLY A 722 23.03 -29.48 -12.37
N ALA A 723 22.83 -28.40 -13.12
CA ALA A 723 23.36 -27.07 -12.83
C ALA A 723 22.27 -26.11 -12.32
N GLU A 724 22.56 -25.40 -11.23
CA GLU A 724 21.83 -24.20 -10.79
C GLU A 724 22.62 -22.94 -11.19
N THR A 725 21.99 -22.08 -11.99
CA THR A 725 22.55 -20.80 -12.47
C THR A 725 21.63 -19.68 -12.02
N ARG A 726 22.20 -18.59 -11.49
CA ARG A 726 21.44 -17.44 -10.97
C ARG A 726 21.76 -16.16 -11.72
N ASP A 727 20.72 -15.42 -12.04
CA ASP A 727 20.71 -14.04 -12.50
C ASP A 727 19.84 -13.21 -11.54
N THR A 728 19.80 -11.90 -11.74
CA THR A 728 19.30 -10.85 -10.85
C THR A 728 17.87 -11.08 -10.32
N ASP A 729 16.93 -11.44 -11.20
CA ASP A 729 15.50 -11.71 -10.90
C ASP A 729 15.11 -13.17 -11.32
N LEU A 730 16.10 -14.04 -11.65
CA LEU A 730 15.86 -15.35 -12.28
C LEU A 730 16.85 -16.43 -11.80
N THR A 731 16.33 -17.55 -11.30
CA THR A 731 17.14 -18.76 -11.00
C THR A 731 16.74 -19.91 -11.93
N PHE A 732 17.71 -20.47 -12.65
CA PHE A 732 17.54 -21.62 -13.55
C PHE A 732 18.13 -22.89 -12.93
N ILE A 733 17.46 -24.04 -13.10
CA ILE A 733 17.99 -25.35 -12.72
C ILE A 733 17.82 -26.30 -13.92
N SER A 734 18.93 -26.64 -14.57
CA SER A 734 18.99 -27.45 -15.78
C SER A 734 19.53 -28.84 -15.45
N LEU A 735 18.68 -29.88 -15.57
CA LEU A 735 18.97 -31.23 -15.09
C LEU A 735 19.30 -32.15 -16.27
N ASN A 736 20.52 -32.69 -16.27
CA ASN A 736 21.13 -33.42 -17.39
C ASN A 736 21.40 -34.92 -17.10
N THR A 737 21.26 -35.35 -15.84
CA THR A 737 21.57 -36.73 -15.42
C THR A 737 20.42 -37.27 -14.60
N GLN A 738 19.89 -38.43 -14.99
CA GLN A 738 18.85 -39.17 -14.27
C GLN A 738 19.50 -40.41 -13.63
N ILE A 739 19.29 -40.62 -12.34
CA ILE A 739 19.86 -41.73 -11.58
C ILE A 739 18.70 -42.51 -10.95
N GLN A 740 18.50 -43.74 -11.39
CA GLN A 740 17.61 -44.69 -10.73
C GLN A 740 18.38 -45.34 -9.58
N LEU A 741 17.97 -45.09 -8.33
CA LEU A 741 18.56 -45.71 -7.14
C LEU A 741 17.70 -46.90 -6.70
N ASN A 742 18.24 -48.10 -6.88
CA ASN A 742 17.65 -49.37 -6.46
C ASN A 742 18.26 -49.85 -5.13
N LEU A 743 17.48 -50.60 -4.36
CA LEU A 743 17.89 -51.10 -3.05
C LEU A 743 17.90 -52.63 -3.01
N ILE A 744 18.95 -53.17 -2.39
CA ILE A 744 19.15 -54.60 -2.16
C ILE A 744 19.25 -54.83 -0.65
N MET A 745 18.71 -55.95 -0.15
CA MET A 745 18.92 -56.37 1.24
C MET A 745 20.20 -57.19 1.33
N PRO A 746 20.98 -57.08 2.43
CA PRO A 746 22.16 -57.92 2.61
C PRO A 746 21.80 -59.41 2.52
N PRO A 747 22.71 -60.26 2.00
CA PRO A 747 22.48 -61.70 1.89
C PRO A 747 22.38 -62.37 3.26
N VAL A 748 21.56 -63.41 3.34
CA VAL A 748 21.36 -64.20 4.57
C VAL A 748 22.14 -65.50 4.45
N VAL A 749 23.21 -65.66 5.24
CA VAL A 749 24.04 -66.88 5.26
C VAL A 749 23.68 -67.74 6.48
N ARG A 750 23.40 -69.03 6.27
CA ARG A 750 23.11 -70.04 7.32
C ARG A 750 23.63 -71.41 6.93
N ARG A 751 23.69 -72.35 7.87
CA ARG A 751 23.99 -73.77 7.58
C ARG A 751 22.71 -74.57 7.29
N GLU A 752 22.86 -75.64 6.52
CA GLU A 752 21.85 -76.68 6.35
C GLU A 752 21.42 -77.23 7.73
N GLY A 753 20.11 -77.39 7.94
CA GLY A 753 19.48 -77.76 9.20
C GLY A 753 19.22 -76.60 10.17
N GLU A 754 19.83 -75.43 9.99
CA GLU A 754 19.50 -74.22 10.78
C GLU A 754 18.16 -73.60 10.35
N SER A 755 17.85 -72.40 10.86
CA SER A 755 16.74 -71.58 10.39
C SER A 755 17.25 -70.22 9.89
N ALA A 756 16.72 -69.76 8.75
CA ALA A 756 16.99 -68.43 8.21
C ALA A 756 15.85 -67.48 8.57
N GLU A 757 16.20 -66.23 8.89
CA GLU A 757 15.24 -65.13 9.05
C GLU A 757 15.52 -64.11 7.95
N ILE A 758 14.59 -63.97 7.01
CA ILE A 758 14.63 -62.95 5.96
C ILE A 758 13.86 -61.74 6.47
N ILE A 759 14.58 -60.67 6.77
CA ILE A 759 14.04 -59.44 7.37
C ILE A 759 13.73 -58.44 6.25
N CYS A 760 12.45 -58.16 6.05
CA CYS A 760 11.89 -57.33 4.99
C CYS A 760 11.39 -55.97 5.54
N PRO A 761 12.22 -54.91 5.54
CA PRO A 761 11.78 -53.57 5.90
C PRO A 761 10.90 -52.94 4.82
N TYR A 762 9.97 -52.08 5.21
CA TYR A 762 9.07 -51.34 4.31
C TYR A 762 8.77 -49.94 4.85
N ASP A 763 8.36 -49.00 3.99
CA ASP A 763 7.94 -47.67 4.48
C ASP A 763 6.63 -47.75 5.29
N SER A 764 6.60 -47.07 6.43
CA SER A 764 5.41 -46.77 7.22
C SER A 764 4.09 -46.52 6.47
N ILE A 765 4.09 -45.92 5.26
CA ILE A 765 2.87 -45.73 4.43
C ILE A 765 2.22 -47.06 4.01
N TYR A 766 2.99 -48.16 4.01
CA TYR A 766 2.56 -49.51 3.64
C TYR A 766 2.15 -50.39 4.83
N LYS A 767 2.06 -49.84 6.06
CA LYS A 767 1.69 -50.62 7.26
C LYS A 767 0.41 -51.44 7.10
N SER A 768 -0.61 -50.90 6.42
CA SER A 768 -1.89 -51.55 6.14
C SER A 768 -1.96 -52.37 4.84
N LYS A 769 -0.89 -52.42 4.04
CA LYS A 769 -0.86 -53.15 2.76
C LYS A 769 -0.41 -54.61 2.97
N PRO A 770 -0.83 -55.56 2.12
CA PRO A 770 -0.41 -56.96 2.23
C PRO A 770 1.08 -57.10 1.93
N LYS A 771 1.79 -57.92 2.71
CA LYS A 771 3.19 -58.23 2.48
C LYS A 771 3.38 -59.71 2.14
N SER A 772 4.34 -60.00 1.28
CA SER A 772 4.57 -61.34 0.74
C SER A 772 6.06 -61.62 0.64
N LEU A 773 6.46 -62.86 0.91
CA LEU A 773 7.80 -63.37 0.59
C LEU A 773 7.67 -64.40 -0.54
N CYS A 774 8.41 -64.20 -1.65
CA CYS A 774 8.44 -65.12 -2.77
C CYS A 774 9.86 -65.63 -3.03
N LYS A 775 10.03 -66.94 -3.28
CA LYS A 775 11.26 -67.45 -3.89
C LYS A 775 11.20 -67.32 -5.42
N GLY A 776 12.29 -66.91 -6.06
CA GLY A 776 12.45 -66.90 -7.52
C GLY A 776 11.77 -65.71 -8.22
N LYS A 777 10.49 -65.82 -8.56
CA LYS A 777 9.69 -64.75 -9.21
C LYS A 777 8.40 -64.50 -8.43
N CYS A 778 8.16 -63.26 -7.99
CA CYS A 778 6.84 -62.85 -7.53
C CYS A 778 5.91 -62.62 -8.74
N SER A 779 4.95 -63.52 -8.95
CA SER A 779 3.84 -63.33 -9.89
C SER A 779 2.53 -63.33 -9.12
N THR A 780 1.64 -62.39 -9.43
CA THR A 780 0.29 -62.34 -8.82
C THR A 780 -0.67 -63.39 -9.39
N ARG A 781 -0.22 -64.22 -10.33
CA ARG A 781 -1.04 -65.24 -11.01
C ARG A 781 -0.55 -66.68 -10.84
N ASP A 782 0.70 -66.89 -10.44
CA ASP A 782 1.33 -68.21 -10.39
C ASP A 782 1.50 -68.70 -8.94
N ARG A 783 0.90 -69.85 -8.61
CA ARG A 783 1.10 -70.52 -7.31
C ARG A 783 2.48 -71.19 -7.26
N ASN A 784 3.51 -70.41 -6.97
CA ASN A 784 4.82 -70.96 -6.60
C ASN A 784 4.75 -71.65 -5.21
N PRO A 785 5.53 -72.71 -4.94
CA PRO A 785 5.42 -73.48 -3.69
C PRO A 785 5.73 -72.71 -2.40
N LEU A 786 6.52 -71.63 -2.52
CA LEU A 786 6.89 -70.71 -1.44
C LEU A 786 6.44 -69.29 -1.80
N SER A 787 5.14 -69.05 -1.63
CA SER A 787 4.51 -67.73 -1.72
C SER A 787 3.42 -67.63 -0.65
N GLU A 788 3.72 -66.93 0.43
CA GLU A 788 2.83 -66.73 1.58
C GLU A 788 2.60 -65.22 1.79
N THR A 789 1.38 -64.84 2.20
CA THR A 789 0.95 -63.44 2.30
C THR A 789 0.44 -63.12 3.70
N VAL A 790 1.03 -62.13 4.37
CA VAL A 790 0.67 -61.69 5.71
C VAL A 790 -0.08 -60.34 5.70
N ARG A 791 -0.98 -60.16 6.68
CA ARG A 791 -1.67 -58.90 6.99
C ARG A 791 -1.87 -58.77 8.50
N GLU A 792 -1.78 -57.55 9.01
CA GLU A 792 -2.31 -57.14 10.33
C GLU A 792 -1.80 -58.00 11.51
N GLU A 793 -0.48 -57.96 11.76
CA GLU A 793 0.22 -58.54 12.93
C GLU A 793 0.07 -60.07 13.15
N LYS A 794 -0.67 -60.78 12.29
CA LYS A 794 -0.89 -62.22 12.41
C LYS A 794 0.30 -63.01 11.89
N GLU A 795 0.78 -63.94 12.69
CA GLU A 795 1.68 -64.99 12.21
C GLU A 795 0.94 -65.90 11.23
N THR A 796 1.49 -66.06 10.03
CA THR A 796 0.99 -66.99 9.00
C THR A 796 2.05 -68.07 8.80
N LYS A 797 1.66 -69.34 8.70
CA LYS A 797 2.61 -70.46 8.63
C LYS A 797 2.18 -71.51 7.61
N THR A 798 3.00 -71.66 6.57
CA THR A 798 2.88 -72.72 5.55
C THR A 798 4.11 -73.63 5.62
N ASP A 799 3.89 -74.86 6.10
CA ASP A 799 4.92 -75.89 6.28
C ASP A 799 6.14 -75.39 7.10
N ARG A 800 7.33 -75.30 6.49
CA ARG A 800 8.57 -74.83 7.12
C ARG A 800 8.75 -73.30 7.12
N LEU A 801 7.96 -72.56 6.35
CA LEU A 801 7.96 -71.09 6.32
C LEU A 801 7.01 -70.53 7.37
N THR A 802 7.39 -69.43 8.02
CA THR A 802 6.54 -68.67 8.94
C THR A 802 6.74 -67.18 8.69
N LEU A 803 5.66 -66.44 8.43
CA LEU A 803 5.67 -65.04 8.03
C LEU A 803 4.97 -64.17 9.08
N LYS A 804 5.68 -63.18 9.62
CA LYS A 804 5.22 -62.30 10.71
C LYS A 804 5.47 -60.83 10.38
N ASP A 805 4.53 -59.96 10.73
CA ASP A 805 4.52 -58.53 10.36
C ASP A 805 4.58 -57.64 11.61
N ASP A 806 5.70 -56.95 11.85
CA ASP A 806 5.85 -55.95 12.90
C ASP A 806 5.54 -54.55 12.33
N VAL A 807 4.28 -54.15 12.51
CA VAL A 807 3.80 -52.84 12.06
C VAL A 807 4.32 -51.67 12.90
N THR A 808 4.99 -51.91 14.02
CA THR A 808 5.66 -50.86 14.81
C THR A 808 7.00 -50.55 14.16
N ALA A 809 7.85 -51.57 14.00
CA ALA A 809 9.15 -51.50 13.34
C ALA A 809 9.04 -51.13 11.85
N SER A 810 7.90 -51.42 11.21
CA SER A 810 7.72 -51.35 9.74
C SER A 810 8.57 -52.41 9.01
N VAL A 811 8.57 -53.62 9.56
CA VAL A 811 9.38 -54.76 9.12
C VAL A 811 8.51 -56.02 9.18
N PHE A 812 8.53 -56.84 8.13
CA PHE A 812 8.03 -58.22 8.22
C PHE A 812 9.20 -59.20 8.11
N THR A 813 9.09 -60.35 8.77
CA THR A 813 10.14 -61.39 8.80
C THR A 813 9.56 -62.70 8.30
N GLY A 814 10.25 -63.32 7.34
CA GLY A 814 10.00 -64.70 6.91
C GLY A 814 11.06 -65.63 7.51
N THR A 815 10.64 -66.50 8.42
CA THR A 815 11.50 -67.51 9.04
C THR A 815 11.32 -68.85 8.30
N ILE A 816 12.39 -69.35 7.68
CA ILE A 816 12.42 -70.69 7.05
C ILE A 816 13.17 -71.62 7.99
N THR A 817 12.53 -72.72 8.38
CA THR A 817 13.04 -73.68 9.36
C THR A 817 13.60 -74.95 8.70
N ALA A 818 14.63 -75.55 9.32
CA ALA A 818 15.33 -76.74 8.83
C ALA A 818 15.76 -76.60 7.35
N LEU A 819 16.71 -75.70 7.10
CA LEU A 819 17.20 -75.35 5.77
C LEU A 819 17.82 -76.53 5.01
N THR A 820 17.61 -76.57 3.70
CA THR A 820 18.18 -77.54 2.76
C THR A 820 18.82 -76.82 1.57
N ALA A 821 19.56 -77.56 0.73
CA ALA A 821 20.03 -77.03 -0.55
C ALA A 821 18.91 -76.50 -1.46
N GLU A 822 17.67 -76.99 -1.33
CA GLU A 822 16.52 -76.50 -2.10
C GLU A 822 15.94 -75.19 -1.56
N ASP A 823 16.32 -74.74 -0.36
CA ASP A 823 15.90 -73.44 0.19
C ASP A 823 16.79 -72.29 -0.31
N ALA A 824 18.05 -72.57 -0.65
CA ALA A 824 19.00 -71.61 -1.19
C ALA A 824 18.48 -70.90 -2.45
N GLY A 825 18.65 -69.58 -2.56
CA GLY A 825 18.23 -68.83 -3.75
C GLY A 825 17.92 -67.35 -3.53
N LYS A 826 17.46 -66.69 -4.60
CA LYS A 826 16.94 -65.31 -4.57
C LYS A 826 15.53 -65.24 -3.98
N TYR A 827 15.35 -64.40 -2.97
CA TYR A 827 14.07 -64.14 -2.30
C TYR A 827 13.66 -62.66 -2.45
N TRP A 828 12.37 -62.45 -2.69
CA TRP A 828 11.77 -61.13 -2.89
C TRP A 828 10.79 -60.81 -1.78
N CYS A 829 11.01 -59.69 -1.10
CA CYS A 829 10.06 -59.06 -0.20
C CYS A 829 9.17 -58.13 -1.03
N ALA A 830 7.89 -58.47 -1.18
CA ALA A 830 6.94 -57.75 -2.01
C ALA A 830 5.82 -57.13 -1.16
N VAL A 831 5.52 -55.85 -1.41
CA VAL A 831 4.34 -55.18 -0.86
C VAL A 831 3.30 -55.05 -1.98
N THR A 832 2.09 -55.53 -1.74
CA THR A 832 1.03 -55.51 -2.76
C THR A 832 0.32 -54.15 -2.78
N LEU A 833 0.51 -53.37 -3.85
CA LEU A 833 -0.29 -52.19 -4.16
C LEU A 833 -1.20 -52.48 -5.37
N GLU A 834 -2.04 -51.51 -5.74
CA GLU A 834 -3.06 -51.68 -6.78
C GLU A 834 -2.54 -51.39 -8.20
N THR A 835 -1.40 -50.71 -8.34
CA THR A 835 -0.83 -50.25 -9.63
C THR A 835 0.67 -50.53 -9.80
N GLU A 836 1.47 -50.43 -8.75
CA GLU A 836 2.93 -50.64 -8.78
C GLU A 836 3.41 -51.58 -7.66
N LEU A 837 4.62 -52.12 -7.79
CA LEU A 837 5.15 -53.15 -6.89
C LEU A 837 6.54 -52.75 -6.39
N ASN A 838 6.61 -52.36 -5.11
CA ASN A 838 7.88 -52.16 -4.43
C ASN A 838 8.48 -53.53 -4.06
N TYR A 839 9.67 -53.81 -4.59
CA TYR A 839 10.35 -55.09 -4.53
C TYR A 839 11.77 -54.92 -3.98
N LEU A 840 11.98 -55.33 -2.74
CA LEU A 840 13.34 -55.58 -2.21
C LEU A 840 13.69 -57.05 -2.45
N HIS A 841 14.97 -57.36 -2.67
CA HIS A 841 15.44 -58.74 -2.72
C HIS A 841 16.70 -59.00 -1.87
N THR A 842 16.81 -60.22 -1.39
CA THR A 842 18.01 -60.79 -0.74
C THR A 842 18.35 -62.13 -1.41
N HIS A 843 19.53 -62.66 -1.13
CA HIS A 843 19.94 -64.00 -1.50
C HIS A 843 20.15 -64.80 -0.21
N LEU A 844 19.45 -65.93 -0.10
CA LEU A 844 19.61 -66.89 0.99
C LEU A 844 20.69 -67.90 0.57
N MET A 845 21.82 -67.86 1.26
CA MET A 845 22.95 -68.75 1.07
C MET A 845 22.95 -69.85 2.13
N VAL A 846 22.95 -71.11 1.69
CA VAL A 846 22.97 -72.29 2.56
C VAL A 846 24.33 -72.97 2.45
N ILE A 847 25.05 -73.00 3.56
CA ILE A 847 26.29 -73.75 3.74
C ILE A 847 25.92 -75.22 3.99
N MET A 848 26.36 -76.13 3.14
CA MET A 848 26.13 -77.56 3.31
C MET A 848 26.91 -78.12 4.51
N ASN A 849 26.38 -79.14 5.19
CA ASN A 849 27.14 -79.82 6.26
C ASN A 849 28.22 -80.78 5.74
N GLU A 850 28.21 -81.08 4.44
CA GLU A 850 29.24 -81.89 3.78
C GLU A 850 30.50 -81.02 3.51
N GLU A 851 31.58 -81.31 4.24
CA GLU A 851 32.86 -80.62 4.10
C GLU A 851 33.85 -81.44 3.24
N LEU A 852 34.32 -80.88 2.13
CA LEU A 852 35.29 -81.53 1.24
C LEU A 852 36.71 -81.38 1.80
N ASN A 853 37.23 -82.44 2.42
CA ASN A 853 38.57 -82.46 3.00
C ASN A 853 39.60 -83.02 1.98
N LEU A 854 40.63 -82.23 1.69
CA LEU A 854 41.64 -82.52 0.66
C LEU A 854 43.04 -82.40 1.26
N THR A 855 43.64 -83.54 1.64
CA THR A 855 45.07 -83.58 2.00
C THR A 855 45.92 -83.82 0.75
N LYS A 856 46.92 -82.98 0.54
CA LYS A 856 47.83 -82.93 -0.60
C LYS A 856 49.28 -82.76 -0.12
N TYR A 857 50.23 -82.88 -1.03
CA TYR A 857 51.64 -82.58 -0.78
C TYR A 857 52.13 -81.36 -1.56
N GLU A 858 53.21 -80.76 -1.06
CA GLU A 858 53.94 -79.69 -1.76
C GLU A 858 54.37 -80.17 -3.16
N GLY A 859 54.07 -79.37 -4.19
CA GLY A 859 54.23 -79.71 -5.60
C GLY A 859 53.17 -80.65 -6.21
N ASP A 860 52.06 -80.92 -5.51
CA ASP A 860 50.87 -81.56 -6.11
C ASP A 860 49.97 -80.53 -6.80
N ASP A 861 49.10 -80.99 -7.71
CA ASP A 861 47.96 -80.20 -8.22
C ASP A 861 46.64 -80.65 -7.56
N VAL A 862 45.63 -79.78 -7.50
CA VAL A 862 44.27 -80.08 -7.02
C VAL A 862 43.19 -79.44 -7.87
N SER A 863 42.08 -80.16 -8.06
CA SER A 863 40.86 -79.69 -8.71
C SER A 863 39.70 -79.73 -7.72
N ILE A 864 39.03 -78.60 -7.54
CA ILE A 864 37.92 -78.41 -6.60
C ILE A 864 36.65 -78.16 -7.42
N GLN A 865 35.65 -79.04 -7.29
CA GLN A 865 34.38 -78.91 -8.03
C GLN A 865 33.30 -78.25 -7.16
N CYS A 866 32.66 -77.22 -7.70
CA CYS A 866 31.79 -76.30 -6.99
C CYS A 866 30.46 -76.15 -7.76
N LYS A 867 29.32 -76.36 -7.08
CA LYS A 867 27.98 -76.30 -7.71
C LYS A 867 27.51 -74.85 -7.85
N HIS A 868 26.85 -74.52 -8.96
CA HIS A 868 26.20 -73.23 -9.21
C HIS A 868 24.79 -73.40 -9.79
N GLN A 869 23.96 -72.37 -9.70
CA GLN A 869 22.64 -72.31 -10.35
C GLN A 869 22.47 -71.06 -11.21
N ASP A 870 23.07 -69.93 -10.80
CA ASP A 870 23.16 -68.70 -11.59
C ASP A 870 24.55 -68.57 -12.23
N GLU A 871 24.63 -68.19 -13.50
CA GLU A 871 25.92 -68.05 -14.19
C GLU A 871 26.70 -66.82 -13.73
N ASP A 872 25.97 -65.77 -13.30
CA ASP A 872 26.51 -64.45 -12.96
C ASP A 872 27.00 -64.34 -11.50
N GLN A 873 26.79 -65.37 -10.66
CA GLN A 873 27.00 -65.29 -9.20
C GLN A 873 27.92 -66.40 -8.60
N LYS A 874 28.79 -67.00 -9.43
CA LYS A 874 29.80 -67.98 -9.01
C LYS A 874 30.82 -67.36 -8.05
N SER A 875 31.08 -68.02 -6.92
CA SER A 875 32.02 -67.56 -5.89
C SER A 875 33.04 -68.63 -5.50
N PHE A 876 34.30 -68.23 -5.32
CA PHE A 876 35.37 -69.05 -4.74
C PHE A 876 36.28 -68.14 -3.89
N CYS A 877 36.47 -68.47 -2.61
CA CYS A 877 37.19 -67.60 -1.68
C CYS A 877 37.85 -68.40 -0.54
N LYS A 878 39.04 -67.96 -0.11
CA LYS A 878 39.79 -68.52 1.03
C LYS A 878 39.55 -67.67 2.28
N ALA A 879 38.88 -68.21 3.29
CA ALA A 879 38.67 -67.52 4.56
C ALA A 879 38.33 -68.48 5.72
N HIS A 880 38.62 -68.06 6.95
CA HIS A 880 38.31 -68.85 8.15
C HIS A 880 36.79 -69.00 8.38
N GLU A 881 35.99 -68.04 7.93
CA GLU A 881 34.53 -68.07 7.99
C GLU A 881 33.90 -67.74 6.63
N ALA A 882 32.79 -68.39 6.29
CA ALA A 882 32.01 -68.10 5.08
C ALA A 882 31.50 -66.65 5.01
N SER A 883 31.23 -66.04 6.17
CA SER A 883 30.85 -64.63 6.35
C SER A 883 31.84 -63.67 5.69
N MET A 884 33.14 -63.97 5.75
CA MET A 884 34.22 -63.17 5.16
C MET A 884 34.26 -63.27 3.62
N CYS A 885 33.74 -64.36 3.06
CA CYS A 885 33.65 -64.57 1.62
C CYS A 885 32.40 -63.94 0.98
N VAL A 886 31.50 -63.36 1.78
CA VAL A 886 30.26 -62.72 1.32
C VAL A 886 30.31 -61.24 1.68
N LYS A 887 31.07 -60.46 0.89
CA LYS A 887 31.23 -59.02 1.08
C LYS A 887 31.26 -58.27 -0.24
N ASP A 888 30.65 -57.07 -0.25
CA ASP A 888 30.77 -56.01 -1.26
C ASP A 888 30.46 -56.36 -2.73
N GLY A 889 29.86 -57.52 -3.02
CA GLY A 889 29.19 -57.81 -4.30
C GLY A 889 30.08 -57.94 -5.54
N VAL A 890 31.40 -58.03 -5.36
CA VAL A 890 32.38 -58.16 -6.43
C VAL A 890 32.90 -59.59 -6.49
N SER A 891 32.73 -60.26 -7.64
CA SER A 891 33.54 -61.44 -7.96
C SER A 891 35.00 -61.03 -8.01
N LEU A 892 35.88 -61.72 -7.28
CA LEU A 892 37.26 -61.29 -7.06
C LEU A 892 38.17 -61.57 -8.27
N GLU A 893 37.89 -60.93 -9.41
CA GLU A 893 38.93 -60.59 -10.37
C GLU A 893 39.93 -59.65 -9.66
N THR A 894 41.16 -60.05 -9.35
CA THR A 894 41.86 -61.28 -9.74
C THR A 894 42.71 -61.84 -8.60
N ILE A 895 42.63 -63.15 -8.38
CA ILE A 895 43.78 -63.92 -7.89
C ILE A 895 44.85 -63.84 -9.00
N ARG A 896 45.82 -62.93 -8.86
CA ARG A 896 46.98 -62.82 -9.76
C ARG A 896 48.06 -63.83 -9.37
N ASP A 897 47.70 -65.09 -9.46
CA ASP A 897 48.60 -66.23 -9.31
C ASP A 897 48.26 -67.21 -10.42
N ASP A 898 49.14 -67.32 -11.43
CA ASP A 898 48.92 -68.09 -12.66
C ASP A 898 48.75 -69.60 -12.40
N ARG A 899 48.97 -70.05 -11.16
CA ARG A 899 48.66 -71.40 -10.65
C ARG A 899 47.16 -71.68 -10.55
N PHE A 900 46.32 -70.65 -10.45
CA PHE A 900 44.87 -70.78 -10.35
C PHE A 900 44.22 -70.71 -11.72
N SER A 901 43.44 -71.73 -12.08
CA SER A 901 42.65 -71.72 -13.32
C SER A 901 41.22 -72.21 -13.10
N PHE A 902 40.29 -71.59 -13.82
CA PHE A 902 38.85 -71.82 -13.70
C PHE A 902 38.32 -72.45 -14.99
N SER A 903 37.43 -73.42 -14.85
CA SER A 903 36.74 -74.10 -15.95
C SER A 903 35.29 -74.33 -15.55
N ASP A 904 34.36 -74.22 -16.49
CA ASP A 904 32.92 -74.23 -16.19
C ASP A 904 32.17 -75.17 -17.14
N GLU A 905 31.27 -75.96 -16.57
CA GLU A 905 30.39 -76.88 -17.30
C GLU A 905 28.94 -76.49 -16.97
N SER A 906 28.49 -75.35 -17.50
CA SER A 906 27.18 -74.74 -17.22
C SER A 906 26.00 -75.70 -17.40
N SER A 907 26.10 -76.63 -18.36
CA SER A 907 25.09 -77.69 -18.60
C SER A 907 24.97 -78.73 -17.48
N ALA A 908 25.94 -78.81 -16.58
CA ALA A 908 25.94 -79.64 -15.38
C ALA A 908 25.72 -78.86 -14.08
N GLY A 909 25.75 -77.51 -14.12
CA GLY A 909 25.68 -76.66 -12.92
C GLY A 909 26.91 -76.79 -12.02
N VAL A 910 28.10 -77.02 -12.59
CA VAL A 910 29.36 -77.20 -11.86
C VAL A 910 30.48 -76.41 -12.53
N PHE A 911 31.22 -75.63 -11.73
CA PHE A 911 32.51 -75.07 -12.13
C PHE A 911 33.64 -75.75 -11.34
N THR A 912 34.80 -75.87 -11.95
CA THR A 912 36.00 -76.50 -11.37
C THR A 912 37.13 -75.48 -11.26
N VAL A 913 37.65 -75.31 -10.05
CA VAL A 913 38.82 -74.48 -9.73
C VAL A 913 40.03 -75.40 -9.59
N ASN A 914 41.04 -75.22 -10.45
CA ASN A 914 42.30 -75.93 -10.36
C ASN A 914 43.35 -75.02 -9.69
N ILE A 915 44.15 -75.60 -8.80
CA ILE A 915 45.34 -74.98 -8.21
C ILE A 915 46.52 -75.90 -8.52
N THR A 916 47.49 -75.43 -9.28
CA THR A 916 48.72 -76.17 -9.60
C THR A 916 49.88 -75.79 -8.69
N ASP A 917 50.92 -76.63 -8.61
CA ASP A 917 52.14 -76.35 -7.81
C ASP A 917 51.81 -75.92 -6.37
N LEU A 918 51.08 -76.77 -5.64
CA LEU A 918 50.62 -76.48 -4.28
C LEU A 918 51.78 -76.25 -3.30
N ARG A 919 51.60 -75.28 -2.41
CA ARG A 919 52.54 -74.88 -1.36
C ARG A 919 51.90 -75.01 0.01
N GLU A 920 52.70 -75.05 1.06
CA GLU A 920 52.22 -75.06 2.46
C GLU A 920 51.25 -73.89 2.74
N GLU A 921 51.50 -72.70 2.17
CA GLU A 921 50.66 -71.49 2.26
C GLU A 921 49.28 -71.62 1.59
N ASP A 922 49.09 -72.56 0.66
CA ASP A 922 47.78 -72.85 0.07
C ASP A 922 46.86 -73.60 1.04
N SER A 923 47.38 -74.17 2.13
CA SER A 923 46.56 -74.77 3.19
C SER A 923 45.54 -73.79 3.77
N GLY A 924 44.33 -74.25 4.07
CA GLY A 924 43.28 -73.44 4.70
C GLY A 924 41.85 -73.86 4.32
N ILE A 925 40.89 -73.04 4.78
CA ILE A 925 39.48 -73.22 4.45
C ILE A 925 39.14 -72.34 3.24
N TYR A 926 38.58 -72.98 2.23
CA TYR A 926 37.99 -72.38 1.05
C TYR A 926 36.47 -72.59 1.08
N TRP A 927 35.75 -71.67 0.47
CA TRP A 927 34.30 -71.69 0.32
C TRP A 927 33.98 -71.48 -1.15
N CYS A 928 33.10 -72.30 -1.72
CA CYS A 928 32.75 -72.15 -3.12
C CYS A 928 31.32 -72.58 -3.47
N GLY A 929 30.80 -71.97 -4.53
CA GLY A 929 29.47 -72.21 -5.07
C GLY A 929 28.76 -70.90 -5.38
N ASP A 930 27.43 -70.93 -5.28
CA ASP A 930 26.52 -69.80 -5.54
C ASP A 930 25.63 -69.61 -4.30
N HIS A 931 24.31 -69.80 -4.37
CA HIS A 931 23.47 -69.81 -3.17
C HIS A 931 23.65 -71.08 -2.33
N VAL A 932 24.18 -72.17 -2.91
CA VAL A 932 24.61 -73.37 -2.17
C VAL A 932 26.13 -73.33 -2.04
N ILE A 933 26.61 -73.15 -0.80
CA ILE A 933 28.04 -73.02 -0.50
C ILE A 933 28.59 -74.35 0.04
N THR A 934 29.63 -74.85 -0.63
CA THR A 934 30.43 -75.99 -0.17
C THR A 934 31.67 -75.48 0.56
N LYS A 935 31.97 -76.06 1.72
CA LYS A 935 33.23 -75.81 2.44
C LYS A 935 34.28 -76.82 1.98
N VAL A 936 35.48 -76.34 1.69
CA VAL A 936 36.60 -77.15 1.22
C VAL A 936 37.80 -76.88 2.13
N CYS A 937 38.28 -77.91 2.84
CA CYS A 937 39.46 -77.80 3.70
C CYS A 937 40.66 -78.42 2.97
N LEU A 938 41.60 -77.57 2.54
CA LEU A 938 42.83 -77.97 1.87
C LEU A 938 43.98 -78.01 2.87
N GLU A 939 44.73 -79.10 2.91
CA GLU A 939 45.89 -79.31 3.78
C GLU A 939 47.09 -79.74 2.94
N VAL A 940 48.13 -78.90 2.83
CA VAL A 940 49.30 -79.17 2.00
C VAL A 940 50.50 -79.53 2.88
N ASN A 941 50.89 -80.80 2.85
CA ASN A 941 51.97 -81.36 3.66
C ASN A 941 53.32 -81.37 2.91
N LYS A 942 54.43 -81.13 3.62
CA LYS A 942 55.77 -81.23 3.03
C LYS A 942 56.18 -82.69 2.78
N ARG A 943 56.75 -82.98 1.61
CA ARG A 943 57.20 -84.34 1.25
C ARG A 943 58.40 -84.74 2.11
N ALA A 944 58.45 -86.00 2.57
CA ALA A 944 59.47 -86.46 3.52
C ALA A 944 60.93 -86.47 2.98
N SER A 945 61.13 -86.18 1.68
CA SER A 945 62.44 -86.14 1.03
C SER A 945 63.36 -85.05 1.59
N ASP A 946 62.85 -83.84 1.83
CA ASP A 946 63.71 -82.69 2.13
C ASP A 946 64.32 -82.73 3.53
N ARG A 947 63.66 -83.42 4.48
CA ARG A 947 64.25 -83.75 5.78
C ARG A 947 65.42 -84.74 5.66
N ILE A 948 65.41 -85.63 4.67
CA ILE A 948 66.53 -86.54 4.39
C ILE A 948 67.66 -85.76 3.71
N ILE A 949 67.35 -84.92 2.72
CA ILE A 949 68.34 -84.12 1.98
C ILE A 949 69.08 -83.14 2.91
N THR A 950 68.35 -82.36 3.71
CA THR A 950 68.96 -81.43 4.68
C THR A 950 69.79 -82.16 5.75
N SER A 951 69.30 -83.29 6.27
CA SER A 951 70.07 -84.12 7.20
C SER A 951 71.35 -84.70 6.57
N CYS A 952 71.29 -85.17 5.32
CA CYS A 952 72.47 -85.67 4.59
C CYS A 952 73.48 -84.56 4.28
N ILE A 953 73.02 -83.34 3.96
CA ILE A 953 73.89 -82.17 3.76
C ILE A 953 74.59 -81.79 5.07
N PHE A 954 73.88 -81.79 6.21
CA PHE A 954 74.51 -81.55 7.52
C PHE A 954 75.56 -82.62 7.86
N VAL A 955 75.27 -83.90 7.62
CA VAL A 955 76.21 -85.01 7.86
C VAL A 955 77.44 -84.92 6.96
N THR A 956 77.28 -84.61 5.66
CA THR A 956 78.41 -84.46 4.74
C THR A 956 79.26 -83.22 5.05
N LEU A 957 78.66 -82.09 5.44
CA LEU A 957 79.41 -80.91 5.91
C LEU A 957 80.18 -81.18 7.20
N LEU A 958 79.61 -81.91 8.16
CA LEU A 958 80.31 -82.34 9.38
C LEU A 958 81.48 -83.27 9.07
N LEU A 959 81.33 -84.22 8.14
CA LEU A 959 82.40 -85.11 7.69
C LEU A 959 83.52 -84.34 6.95
N MET A 960 83.17 -83.37 6.10
CA MET A 960 84.15 -82.50 5.42
C MET A 960 84.91 -81.62 6.41
N GLY A 961 84.22 -81.00 7.37
CA GLY A 961 84.84 -80.20 8.44
C GLY A 961 85.78 -81.03 9.32
N ALA A 962 85.37 -82.24 9.70
CA ALA A 962 86.22 -83.19 10.41
C ALA A 962 87.45 -83.62 9.60
N SER A 963 87.30 -83.85 8.28
CA SER A 963 88.41 -84.19 7.38
C SER A 963 89.43 -83.06 7.29
N VAL A 964 88.98 -81.80 7.13
CA VAL A 964 89.87 -80.63 7.10
C VAL A 964 90.60 -80.44 8.43
N LEU A 965 89.91 -80.61 9.57
CA LEU A 965 90.53 -80.56 10.89
C LEU A 965 91.56 -81.68 11.12
N PHE A 966 91.33 -82.87 10.57
CA PHE A 966 92.25 -84.00 10.67
C PHE A 966 93.50 -83.78 9.82
N LEU A 967 93.34 -83.29 8.59
CA LEU A 967 94.46 -82.92 7.71
C LEU A 967 95.28 -81.75 8.28
N TYR A 968 94.61 -80.74 8.85
CA TYR A 968 95.27 -79.62 9.53
C TYR A 968 96.11 -80.09 10.74
N LYS A 969 95.64 -81.10 11.51
CA LYS A 969 96.38 -81.66 12.64
C LYS A 969 97.48 -82.66 12.29
N LEU A 970 97.53 -83.20 11.07
CA LEU A 970 98.61 -84.11 10.64
C LEU A 970 99.83 -83.39 10.04
N GLY A 971 99.76 -82.08 9.80
CA GLY A 971 100.79 -81.34 9.05
C GLY A 971 101.85 -80.57 9.86
N TYR A 972 101.73 -80.43 11.18
CA TYR A 972 102.52 -79.41 11.91
C TYR A 972 102.92 -79.76 13.36
N ILE A 973 104.02 -80.50 13.55
CA ILE A 973 104.76 -80.61 14.83
C ILE A 973 106.28 -80.69 14.55
N LYS A 974 107.09 -79.95 15.35
CA LYS A 974 108.55 -79.69 15.28
C LYS A 974 108.99 -78.75 14.13
N THR A 975 109.88 -77.76 14.32
CA THR A 975 110.84 -77.50 15.43
C THR A 975 110.88 -76.04 15.96
N GLN A 976 110.49 -75.86 17.22
CA GLN A 976 111.24 -75.28 18.36
C GLN A 976 112.08 -73.95 18.26
N ASP A 977 111.71 -73.02 19.16
CA ASP A 977 112.44 -71.94 19.91
C ASP A 977 113.38 -70.88 19.27
N GLN A 978 113.05 -69.58 19.44
CA GLN A 978 113.75 -68.65 20.38
C GLN A 978 113.06 -67.26 20.57
N HIS A 979 113.48 -66.52 21.61
CA HIS A 979 113.01 -65.21 22.17
C HIS A 979 113.40 -63.94 21.35
N PRO A 980 113.02 -62.66 21.71
CA PRO A 980 112.04 -62.09 22.68
C PRO A 980 111.17 -60.87 22.17
N SER A 981 110.46 -60.21 23.10
CA SER A 981 109.78 -58.85 23.13
C SER A 981 110.48 -57.66 22.42
N PRO A 982 109.87 -56.45 22.17
CA PRO A 982 108.68 -55.84 22.87
C PRO A 982 107.69 -54.87 22.10
N ASP A 983 106.54 -54.60 22.76
CA ASP A 983 105.71 -53.35 22.91
C ASP A 983 105.14 -52.48 21.73
N ARG A 984 103.89 -52.01 21.97
CA ARG A 984 103.24 -50.68 21.69
C ARG A 984 102.39 -50.29 20.43
N THR A 985 101.29 -49.58 20.76
CA THR A 985 100.51 -48.52 20.05
C THR A 985 99.51 -48.83 18.89
N GLU A 986 98.22 -48.99 19.25
CA GLU A 986 97.10 -47.99 19.13
C GLU A 986 96.58 -47.42 17.77
N VAL A 987 95.27 -47.06 17.75
CA VAL A 987 94.54 -46.06 16.91
C VAL A 987 93.62 -46.53 15.73
N SER A 988 92.29 -46.39 15.96
CA SER A 988 91.17 -45.94 15.08
C SER A 988 90.73 -46.65 13.78
N GLY A 989 89.40 -46.80 13.61
CA GLY A 989 88.72 -46.23 12.42
C GLY A 989 87.54 -46.99 11.78
N GLY A 990 86.35 -46.36 11.73
CA GLY A 990 85.36 -46.54 10.64
C GLY A 990 84.08 -47.37 10.93
N GLU A 991 82.91 -46.78 10.67
CA GLU A 991 81.57 -47.42 10.67
C GLU A 991 81.04 -47.61 9.23
N ALA A 992 80.18 -48.59 8.98
CA ALA A 992 79.00 -48.51 8.08
C ALA A 992 78.24 -49.86 7.92
N PHE A 993 76.91 -49.84 8.11
CA PHE A 993 75.78 -50.49 7.37
C PHE A 993 75.93 -51.91 6.70
N HIS A 994 74.89 -52.76 6.55
CA HIS A 994 73.42 -52.69 6.80
C HIS A 994 72.78 -54.11 6.84
N ALA A 995 71.44 -54.20 6.96
CA ALA A 995 70.55 -55.40 6.91
C ALA A 995 70.67 -56.39 8.12
N ALA A 996 69.62 -56.67 8.91
CA ALA A 996 68.35 -57.39 8.66
C ALA A 996 68.52 -58.94 8.77
N CYS A 997 67.59 -59.75 9.32
CA CYS A 997 66.15 -59.56 9.56
C CYS A 997 65.67 -60.03 10.96
N ASP A 998 64.34 -60.11 11.12
CA ASP A 998 63.56 -61.16 11.81
C ASP A 998 62.72 -60.86 13.06
N TYR A 999 61.55 -61.50 13.04
CA TYR A 999 60.52 -61.63 14.08
C TYR A 999 60.89 -62.78 15.03
N GLU A 1000 60.44 -62.74 16.29
CA GLU A 1000 59.88 -63.96 16.89
C GLU A 1000 58.78 -63.70 17.93
N ASN A 1001 58.07 -64.78 18.27
CA ASN A 1001 56.84 -64.83 19.04
C ASN A 1001 57.07 -64.60 20.56
N ILE A 1002 56.07 -64.39 21.42
CA ILE A 1002 55.25 -65.47 22.04
C ILE A 1002 54.06 -64.87 22.85
N ARG A 1003 53.00 -65.69 22.96
CA ARG A 1003 51.85 -65.78 23.92
C ARG A 1003 52.04 -65.03 25.28
N ASP A 1004 51.01 -64.62 26.02
CA ASP A 1004 49.78 -65.37 26.34
C ASP A 1004 48.67 -64.55 27.09
N VAL A 1005 47.46 -65.11 27.19
CA VAL A 1005 46.43 -64.99 28.27
C VAL A 1005 45.99 -63.60 28.86
N ARG A 1006 44.71 -63.27 28.58
CA ARG A 1006 43.65 -62.62 29.42
C ARG A 1006 43.72 -61.16 29.94
N GLN A 1007 42.51 -60.58 29.90
CA GLN A 1007 41.84 -59.70 30.88
C GLN A 1007 41.72 -58.19 30.54
N CYS A 1008 40.80 -57.51 31.23
CA CYS A 1008 40.14 -56.26 30.81
C CYS A 1008 40.71 -54.98 31.48
N VAL A 1009 40.22 -53.83 30.99
CA VAL A 1009 40.09 -52.49 31.62
C VAL A 1009 40.95 -51.35 31.03
N VAL A 1010 40.28 -50.56 30.17
CA VAL A 1010 40.20 -49.07 30.04
C VAL A 1010 41.38 -48.14 30.44
N VAL A 1011 41.55 -47.08 29.61
CA VAL A 1011 42.08 -45.70 29.87
C VAL A 1011 43.43 -45.34 29.22
N GLY A 1012 43.40 -44.30 28.37
CA GLY A 1012 44.52 -43.39 28.05
C GLY A 1012 45.56 -43.88 27.03
N THR A 1013 46.37 -43.00 26.41
CA THR A 1013 46.33 -41.51 26.34
C THR A 1013 47.23 -41.01 25.19
N GLU A 1014 46.86 -39.87 24.60
CA GLU A 1014 47.67 -38.77 24.00
C GLU A 1014 49.01 -39.00 23.26
N GLU A 1015 49.20 -38.17 22.21
CA GLU A 1015 50.49 -37.73 21.62
C GLU A 1015 51.40 -38.78 20.92
N THR A 1016 52.33 -38.48 20.00
CA THR A 1016 52.92 -37.23 19.42
C THR A 1016 53.28 -37.54 17.92
N VAL A 1017 53.07 -36.73 16.86
CA VAL A 1017 53.55 -35.37 16.46
C VAL A 1017 54.80 -35.38 15.52
N LEU A 1018 54.91 -34.36 14.62
CA LEU A 1018 56.07 -33.99 13.73
C LEU A 1018 56.41 -34.93 12.54
N TYR A 1019 56.98 -34.52 11.39
CA TYR A 1019 57.38 -33.23 10.74
C TYR A 1019 57.02 -33.33 9.21
N SER A 1020 57.09 -32.35 8.29
CA SER A 1020 58.02 -31.23 8.03
C SER A 1020 57.30 -30.09 7.26
N THR A 1021 57.45 -28.79 7.58
CA THR A 1021 58.54 -27.84 7.19
C THR A 1021 58.92 -27.90 5.69
N ALA A 1022 58.50 -27.03 4.75
CA ALA A 1022 58.23 -25.57 4.68
C ALA A 1022 59.39 -24.70 4.17
N THR A 1023 59.10 -23.85 3.18
CA THR A 1023 59.95 -22.71 2.74
C THR A 1023 59.08 -21.48 2.42
N ARG A 1024 59.64 -20.30 2.72
CA ARG A 1024 59.12 -18.91 2.60
C ARG A 1024 60.11 -18.13 1.69
N PRO A 1025 60.02 -16.80 1.44
CA PRO A 1025 59.00 -15.78 1.75
C PRO A 1025 58.53 -15.05 0.43
N THR A 1026 57.93 -13.85 0.34
CA THR A 1026 57.99 -12.61 1.16
C THR A 1026 56.82 -11.65 0.84
N ASP A 1027 56.24 -11.04 1.90
CA ASP A 1027 55.81 -9.63 2.13
C ASP A 1027 55.48 -8.69 0.94
N SER A 1028 54.57 -7.69 1.04
CA SER A 1028 53.66 -7.18 2.09
C SER A 1028 52.53 -6.37 1.39
N SER A 1029 51.36 -6.05 1.94
CA SER A 1029 51.12 -5.29 3.20
C SER A 1029 49.61 -5.22 3.53
N ASP A 1030 49.27 -5.40 4.81
CA ASP A 1030 48.68 -4.39 5.74
C ASP A 1030 47.71 -3.32 5.16
N THR A 1031 46.53 -3.02 5.73
CA THR A 1031 45.91 -3.29 7.07
C THR A 1031 44.37 -3.47 6.93
N HIS A 1032 43.44 -3.49 7.91
CA HIS A 1032 43.42 -3.25 9.38
C HIS A 1032 42.18 -3.91 10.05
N ASN A 1033 42.25 -4.13 11.37
CA ASN A 1033 41.17 -4.16 12.38
C ASN A 1033 40.04 -5.21 12.35
N THR A 1034 40.30 -6.25 13.15
CA THR A 1034 39.38 -7.23 13.78
C THR A 1034 38.35 -6.62 14.74
N LEU A 1035 37.24 -7.33 15.00
CA LEU A 1035 36.55 -7.30 16.29
C LEU A 1035 36.22 -8.73 16.75
N TYR A 1036 36.40 -9.02 18.04
CA TYR A 1036 36.17 -10.36 18.62
C TYR A 1036 34.73 -10.55 19.11
N SER A 1037 34.27 -11.81 19.12
CA SER A 1037 33.27 -12.28 20.08
C SER A 1037 33.67 -13.66 20.63
N LYS A 1038 33.37 -13.92 21.90
CA LYS A 1038 33.59 -15.23 22.54
C LYS A 1038 32.28 -16.03 22.53
N LEU A 1039 32.35 -17.29 22.13
CA LEU A 1039 31.27 -18.25 22.34
C LEU A 1039 31.52 -19.04 23.63
N GLN A 1040 30.49 -19.25 24.44
CA GLN A 1040 30.58 -19.98 25.71
C GLN A 1040 29.29 -20.78 25.94
N LEU A 1041 29.39 -22.11 25.97
CA LEU A 1041 28.23 -23.00 26.07
C LEU A 1041 27.70 -23.12 27.50
N PRO A 1042 26.37 -23.22 27.69
CA PRO A 1042 25.75 -23.82 28.88
C PRO A 1042 25.75 -25.36 28.80
N THR A 1043 25.64 -26.02 29.95
CA THR A 1043 25.54 -27.49 30.10
C THR A 1043 24.09 -28.01 30.10
N ASN A 1044 23.92 -29.26 29.66
CA ASN A 1044 22.65 -30.06 29.67
C ASN A 1044 22.40 -30.66 31.08
N PRO A 1045 21.22 -31.23 31.47
CA PRO A 1045 20.27 -32.09 30.73
C PRO A 1045 18.79 -31.58 30.76
N SER A 1046 17.69 -32.27 30.36
CA SER A 1046 17.42 -33.68 29.99
C SER A 1046 16.12 -33.85 29.15
N ASP A 1047 15.96 -35.04 28.56
CA ASP A 1047 14.80 -35.79 28.04
C ASP A 1047 13.33 -35.34 28.30
N GLY A 1048 12.42 -35.71 27.37
CA GLY A 1048 11.10 -36.24 27.77
C GLY A 1048 9.84 -35.88 26.96
N LEU A 1049 9.48 -36.74 25.98
CA LEU A 1049 8.14 -37.04 25.43
C LEU A 1049 6.86 -36.37 26.05
N LEU A 1050 5.99 -35.75 25.21
CA LEU A 1050 4.59 -36.20 24.93
C LEU A 1050 3.73 -35.22 24.08
N TYR A 1051 2.56 -35.73 23.62
CA TYR A 1051 1.51 -35.01 22.87
C TYR A 1051 0.68 -34.05 23.74
N ALA A 1052 0.13 -32.99 23.12
CA ALA A 1052 -1.11 -32.34 23.56
C ALA A 1052 -1.85 -31.69 22.37
N SER A 1053 -3.19 -31.83 22.30
CA SER A 1053 -4.04 -31.20 21.27
C SER A 1053 -5.31 -30.61 21.89
N VAL A 1054 -5.58 -29.32 21.65
CA VAL A 1054 -6.81 -28.60 22.01
C VAL A 1054 -7.08 -27.58 20.89
N HIS A 1055 -7.99 -27.82 19.94
CA HIS A 1055 -9.45 -27.74 19.98
C HIS A 1055 -10.00 -26.29 19.92
N PHE A 1056 -10.76 -26.00 18.85
CA PHE A 1056 -11.47 -24.71 18.65
C PHE A 1056 -12.88 -24.72 19.28
N GLN A 1057 -13.48 -23.54 19.44
CA GLN A 1057 -14.90 -23.34 19.76
C GLN A 1057 -15.49 -22.27 18.81
N LYS A 1058 -16.81 -22.23 18.62
CA LYS A 1058 -17.48 -21.68 17.41
C LYS A 1058 -18.81 -20.97 17.75
N HIS A 1059 -19.26 -20.03 16.89
CA HIS A 1059 -20.60 -19.41 16.81
C HIS A 1059 -20.97 -18.40 17.94
N ASP A 1060 -21.84 -17.38 17.78
CA ASP A 1060 -22.51 -16.83 16.57
C ASP A 1060 -22.96 -15.34 16.70
N GLU A 1061 -23.78 -14.88 15.73
CA GLU A 1061 -24.21 -13.52 15.37
C GLU A 1061 -25.13 -12.72 16.34
N SER A 1062 -25.38 -11.44 15.98
CA SER A 1062 -26.71 -10.74 16.00
C SER A 1062 -26.93 -9.50 16.91
N LEU A 1063 -26.89 -8.31 16.28
CA LEU A 1063 -27.79 -7.12 16.38
C LEU A 1063 -28.08 -6.36 17.70
N SER A 1064 -27.98 -5.02 17.59
CA SER A 1064 -28.97 -3.96 17.95
C SER A 1064 -28.58 -2.83 18.93
N ASP A 1065 -28.97 -1.61 18.51
CA ASP A 1065 -29.25 -0.33 19.21
C ASP A 1065 -28.51 0.10 20.49
N ALA A 1066 -27.68 1.15 20.36
CA ALA A 1066 -27.52 2.20 21.37
C ALA A 1066 -27.26 3.58 20.71
N LYS A 1067 -27.87 4.65 21.23
CA LYS A 1067 -27.82 6.01 20.68
C LYS A 1067 -27.77 7.05 21.80
N VAL A 1068 -26.71 7.87 21.87
CA VAL A 1068 -26.55 9.12 22.67
C VAL A 1068 -25.09 9.61 22.52
N THR A 1069 -24.69 10.89 22.56
CA THR A 1069 -25.28 12.18 22.11
C THR A 1069 -24.09 13.14 21.94
N SER A 1070 -24.18 14.12 21.04
CA SER A 1070 -23.18 15.19 20.89
C SER A 1070 -23.18 16.19 22.07
N ASN A 1071 -22.02 16.77 22.40
CA ASN A 1071 -21.96 18.11 23.00
C ASN A 1071 -20.84 18.93 22.36
N LYS A 1072 -21.04 20.24 22.28
CA LYS A 1072 -20.17 21.22 21.59
C LYS A 1072 -20.25 22.53 22.37
N GLU A 1073 -19.11 22.97 22.91
CA GLU A 1073 -18.80 24.30 23.49
C GLU A 1073 -17.38 24.13 24.11
N ASP A 1074 -16.46 25.09 24.10
CA ASP A 1074 -16.60 26.51 23.79
C ASP A 1074 -15.32 27.11 23.13
N PHE A 1075 -15.41 28.33 22.60
CA PHE A 1075 -14.27 29.11 22.06
C PHE A 1075 -13.64 30.00 23.15
N TYR A 1076 -12.34 30.32 23.03
CA TYR A 1076 -11.89 31.73 23.12
C TYR A 1076 -10.50 31.97 22.49
N CYS A 1077 -10.31 33.13 21.89
CA CYS A 1077 -9.07 33.57 21.25
C CYS A 1077 -8.34 34.63 22.09
N ASN A 1078 -7.06 34.92 21.79
CA ASN A 1078 -6.48 36.22 22.09
C ASN A 1078 -5.41 36.67 21.07
N TYR A 1079 -5.07 37.96 21.08
CA TYR A 1079 -4.56 38.68 19.90
C TYR A 1079 -3.03 38.78 19.70
N THR A 1080 -2.67 38.90 18.41
CA THR A 1080 -1.54 39.59 17.72
C THR A 1080 -0.77 40.69 18.49
N THR A 1081 0.48 41.10 18.15
CA THR A 1081 0.83 41.84 16.90
C THR A 1081 2.33 41.96 16.49
N VAL A 1082 2.58 41.78 15.19
CA VAL A 1082 3.38 42.62 14.24
C VAL A 1082 4.95 42.62 14.24
N SER A 1083 5.47 42.63 13.00
CA SER A 1083 6.86 42.60 12.47
C SER A 1083 7.54 44.02 12.43
N PRO A 1084 8.55 44.39 11.57
CA PRO A 1084 9.36 43.68 10.54
C PRO A 1084 10.89 44.00 10.44
N ARG A 1085 11.62 43.22 9.61
CA ARG A 1085 12.67 43.59 8.60
C ARG A 1085 13.19 42.27 7.95
N MET A 1086 13.42 42.12 6.63
CA MET A 1086 14.43 42.72 5.72
C MET A 1086 15.89 42.46 6.16
N SER A 1087 16.83 42.03 5.29
CA SER A 1087 16.77 41.72 3.84
C SER A 1087 18.10 41.11 3.32
N LEU A 1088 18.05 40.36 2.20
CA LEU A 1088 19.19 39.97 1.32
C LEU A 1088 20.21 38.98 1.94
N ASN A 1089 20.81 38.04 1.19
CA ASN A 1089 20.78 37.80 -0.27
C ASN A 1089 19.83 36.68 -0.70
#